data_AF-A0AAV1P1H2-F1
#
_entry.id   AF-A0AAV1P1H2-F1
#
_cell.length_a   1.000
_cell.length_b   1.000
_cell.length_c   1.000
_cell.angle_alpha   90.00
_cell.angle_beta   90.00
_cell.angle_gamma   90.00
#
_symmetry.space_group_name_H-M   'P 1'
#
loop_
_entity.id
_entity.type
_entity.pdbx_description
1 polymer ?
#
loop_
_entity_poly.entity_id
_entity_poly.type
_entity_poly.pdbx_seq_one_letter_code
_entity_poly.pdbx_strand_id
1 'polypeptide(L)'
;MAGIRRVNGKYSGVNPAVSCGRLRQVQSLLRDGGIATPDGILCSLGIDSRYNDGCTELAKYLFYGLYGRNQLNLEYMLEEFSEEMLDDVIFLIKAECVHLYCNPMNYSYLLPYVSHWRNLHLYCMTEAEYEDEEAAEEFKISSFVTMVQDCHRIGVPYSSQGHIQKFDMFMVEKWPLIQAFALEGIGGGSFFTMKYKLMDMSERLWQVYTRLDPVSLDNLLTEDVVSFEKQWTSFFSSMDLESHLSILELSEAQAGEAFRTYYSHGLISSNITDKSKSQQPFVLFGKHSSLDDLESFSFNFPSESHQVRNTGPQASTARHMVLQCVAPKGPLSCTRTYFFGTTHTPYLGNQNTQQKKTEVLLLSQIYSAAVQAVLSGIKCYSCTSSATKAKDVAEHTFLMTLDSLNLSQYRSALRSKCEFNIQAVNQQGRIIPLCDEVSRYLVKTASMTVHDIPDLQWDGGDLGSVVFSESFLESSINIQQKDGTVSSDSCYTILTTTVPRYACWLMESDVKQSEQAQQLTKKEEGTCLGTPLTVADAAYVFSSGQLSTPEEGKIIFFSGGLLFIHSQYGSITVSKDHINTIKFYDPDSSAVASLCLEYKSTLLPHLPFPLHSSDQSLIFALQPRSKSHRAFYSKVLSVWKNSESGLNLQLVDQEHLTWSQRNMHTRLQKLHDSQEPPVAKRRGSLKTSYSQLPEQDMFLQHFSLSSIGQEPILYDHLGTLFPSAELRNPVRSQGDKVVITIITGLPGSHKKRLCDFLVQLNKECGRWVVYEPAPDSCDSFSASHLQQYLSSFLESQRGPGGKPRLLVLSPG
;
A
#
# COMPACT_ATOMS: atom_id res chain seq x y z
N MET A 1 -20.97 1.06 6.74
CA MET A 1 -19.53 1.39 6.81
C MET A 1 -18.71 0.31 7.51
N ALA A 2 -19.24 -0.44 8.49
CA ALA A 2 -18.56 -1.57 9.16
C ALA A 2 -18.29 -2.82 8.29
N GLY A 3 -18.40 -2.71 6.95
CA GLY A 3 -18.26 -3.82 6.00
C GLY A 3 -16.84 -4.07 5.50
N ILE A 4 -15.84 -3.28 5.94
CA ILE A 4 -14.42 -3.51 5.62
C ILE A 4 -13.87 -4.53 6.62
N ARG A 5 -14.47 -5.73 6.67
CA ARG A 5 -13.94 -6.85 7.46
C ARG A 5 -13.41 -7.90 6.51
N ARG A 6 -12.09 -8.09 6.53
CA ARG A 6 -11.45 -9.29 5.99
C ARG A 6 -11.92 -10.48 6.82
N VAL A 7 -12.63 -11.41 6.21
CA VAL A 7 -12.79 -12.76 6.76
C VAL A 7 -11.71 -13.61 6.08
N ASN A 8 -10.75 -14.10 6.85
CA ASN A 8 -9.65 -14.94 6.36
C ASN A 8 -8.77 -14.33 5.25
N GLY A 9 -8.48 -13.03 5.32
CA GLY A 9 -7.52 -12.38 4.41
C GLY A 9 -8.00 -12.23 2.95
N LYS A 10 -9.27 -12.53 2.66
CA LYS A 10 -9.92 -12.23 1.37
C LYS A 10 -11.05 -11.21 1.59
N TYR A 11 -11.23 -10.26 0.67
CA TYR A 11 -12.44 -9.45 0.61
C TYR A 11 -13.61 -10.37 0.21
N SER A 12 -14.36 -10.88 1.18
CA SER A 12 -15.60 -11.59 0.90
C SER A 12 -16.74 -10.58 0.81
N GLY A 13 -16.99 -10.06 -0.39
CA GLY A 13 -18.22 -9.32 -0.73
C GLY A 13 -18.01 -7.87 -1.18
N VAL A 14 -18.92 -7.43 -2.04
CA VAL A 14 -19.00 -6.06 -2.55
C VAL A 14 -19.28 -5.10 -1.39
N ASN A 15 -18.46 -4.06 -1.22
CA ASN A 15 -18.72 -3.03 -0.23
C ASN A 15 -19.71 -2.00 -0.79
N PRO A 16 -20.93 -1.87 -0.24
CA PRO A 16 -21.94 -0.95 -0.77
C PRO A 16 -21.45 0.50 -0.85
N ALA A 17 -20.63 0.95 0.11
CA ALA A 17 -20.13 2.32 0.13
C ALA A 17 -19.16 2.58 -1.04
N VAL A 18 -18.31 1.61 -1.37
CA VAL A 18 -17.37 1.71 -2.50
C VAL A 18 -18.13 1.58 -3.82
N SER A 19 -19.09 0.65 -3.93
CA SER A 19 -19.94 0.51 -5.13
C SER A 19 -20.70 1.81 -5.43
N CYS A 20 -21.39 2.38 -4.43
CA CYS A 20 -22.04 3.68 -4.57
C CYS A 20 -21.04 4.81 -4.84
N GLY A 21 -19.84 4.76 -4.26
CA GLY A 21 -18.77 5.74 -4.49
C GLY A 21 -18.36 5.79 -5.95
N ARG A 22 -18.06 4.63 -6.56
CA ARG A 22 -17.73 4.48 -7.98
C ARG A 22 -18.84 5.02 -8.88
N LEU A 23 -20.09 4.61 -8.62
CA LEU A 23 -21.24 5.11 -9.38
C LEU A 23 -21.34 6.65 -9.30
N ARG A 24 -21.18 7.24 -8.11
CA ARG A 24 -21.26 8.69 -7.94
C ARG A 24 -20.16 9.45 -8.68
N GLN A 25 -18.95 8.88 -8.79
CA GLN A 25 -17.88 9.49 -9.61
C GLN A 25 -18.25 9.53 -11.09
N VAL A 26 -18.93 8.48 -11.59
CA VAL A 26 -19.47 8.49 -12.96
C VAL A 26 -20.61 9.50 -13.08
N GLN A 27 -21.54 9.52 -12.12
CA GLN A 27 -22.66 10.47 -12.13
C GLN A 27 -22.24 11.93 -11.99
N SER A 28 -21.11 12.23 -11.34
CA SER A 28 -20.60 13.61 -11.25
C SER A 28 -20.26 14.21 -12.61
N LEU A 29 -19.89 13.38 -13.59
CA LEU A 29 -19.65 13.83 -14.97
C LEU A 29 -20.91 14.37 -15.67
N LEU A 30 -22.09 14.16 -15.08
CA LEU A 30 -23.41 14.55 -15.61
C LEU A 30 -24.02 15.77 -14.90
N ARG A 31 -23.41 16.26 -13.81
CA ARG A 31 -24.02 17.30 -12.95
C ARG A 31 -23.79 18.74 -13.42
N ASP A 32 -22.85 18.97 -14.33
CA ASP A 32 -22.45 20.33 -14.72
C ASP A 32 -23.44 21.06 -15.64
N GLY A 33 -24.51 20.40 -16.10
CA GLY A 33 -25.68 21.00 -16.77
C GLY A 33 -25.42 21.78 -18.07
N GLY A 34 -24.17 21.89 -18.52
CA GLY A 34 -23.77 22.65 -19.69
C GLY A 34 -24.20 22.01 -21.01
N ILE A 35 -24.11 22.77 -22.11
CA ILE A 35 -24.42 22.31 -23.48
C ILE A 35 -23.58 21.07 -23.87
N ALA A 36 -22.41 20.88 -23.24
CA ALA A 36 -21.47 19.79 -23.44
C ALA A 36 -21.58 18.63 -22.42
N THR A 37 -22.67 18.54 -21.65
CA THR A 37 -22.94 17.42 -20.74
C THR A 37 -24.06 16.53 -21.30
N PRO A 38 -23.88 15.21 -21.35
CA PRO A 38 -24.97 14.31 -21.73
C PRO A 38 -25.96 14.14 -20.57
N ASP A 39 -27.18 13.74 -20.89
CA ASP A 39 -28.24 13.49 -19.90
C ASP A 39 -28.08 12.11 -19.24
N GLY A 40 -27.37 11.19 -19.91
CA GLY A 40 -26.94 9.91 -19.36
C GLY A 40 -25.80 9.28 -20.16
N ILE A 41 -25.13 8.30 -19.55
CA ILE A 41 -24.07 7.49 -20.18
C ILE A 41 -24.64 6.10 -20.47
N LEU A 42 -24.69 5.74 -21.75
CA LEU A 42 -25.15 4.44 -22.22
C LEU A 42 -23.97 3.48 -22.30
N CYS A 43 -24.12 2.33 -21.66
CA CYS A 43 -23.18 1.22 -21.73
C CYS A 43 -23.94 -0.06 -22.08
N SER A 44 -23.52 -0.72 -23.15
CA SER A 44 -24.05 -2.01 -23.58
C SER A 44 -22.88 -2.96 -23.75
N LEU A 45 -22.97 -4.13 -23.15
CA LEU A 45 -21.92 -5.15 -23.24
C LEU A 45 -22.18 -6.10 -24.42
N GLY A 46 -21.18 -6.93 -24.72
CA GLY A 46 -21.29 -8.03 -25.69
C GLY A 46 -21.59 -7.61 -27.13
N ILE A 47 -22.29 -8.50 -27.82
CA ILE A 47 -22.62 -8.35 -29.24
C ILE A 47 -23.47 -7.10 -29.52
N ASP A 48 -24.28 -6.66 -28.56
CA ASP A 48 -25.20 -5.52 -28.69
C ASP A 48 -24.48 -4.18 -28.91
N SER A 49 -23.22 -4.06 -28.48
CA SER A 49 -22.33 -2.92 -28.81
C SER A 49 -21.19 -3.29 -29.75
N ARG A 50 -21.24 -4.49 -30.36
CA ARG A 50 -20.13 -5.11 -31.13
C ARG A 50 -18.85 -5.23 -30.30
N TYR A 51 -18.98 -5.68 -29.06
CA TYR A 51 -17.90 -5.89 -28.10
C TYR A 51 -17.08 -4.62 -27.87
N ASN A 52 -17.76 -3.49 -27.64
CA ASN A 52 -17.08 -2.21 -27.45
C ASN A 52 -16.22 -2.21 -26.17
N ASP A 53 -14.90 -2.09 -26.32
CA ASP A 53 -13.96 -2.16 -25.19
C ASP A 53 -14.17 -1.05 -24.15
N GLY A 54 -14.68 0.13 -24.54
CA GLY A 54 -14.94 1.23 -23.59
C GLY A 54 -16.15 0.96 -22.69
N CYS A 55 -17.18 0.31 -23.23
CA CYS A 55 -18.31 -0.20 -22.44
C CYS A 55 -17.84 -1.28 -21.45
N THR A 56 -17.02 -2.23 -21.91
CA THR A 56 -16.42 -3.25 -21.05
C THR A 56 -15.56 -2.63 -19.94
N GLU A 57 -14.79 -1.58 -20.23
CA GLU A 57 -13.98 -0.88 -19.24
C GLU A 57 -14.84 -0.19 -18.15
N LEU A 58 -15.95 0.45 -18.53
CA LEU A 58 -16.89 1.04 -17.58
C LEU A 58 -17.55 -0.03 -16.68
N ALA A 59 -17.98 -1.14 -17.27
CA ALA A 59 -18.54 -2.26 -16.52
C ALA A 59 -17.51 -2.87 -15.57
N LYS A 60 -16.26 -3.08 -16.04
CA LYS A 60 -15.14 -3.54 -15.21
C LYS A 60 -14.93 -2.63 -13.99
N TYR A 61 -15.02 -1.32 -14.17
CA TYR A 61 -14.93 -0.35 -13.08
C TYR A 61 -16.10 -0.50 -12.11
N LEU A 62 -17.36 -0.49 -12.56
CA LEU A 62 -18.52 -0.52 -11.66
C LEU A 62 -18.68 -1.86 -10.93
N PHE A 63 -18.35 -2.97 -11.59
CA PHE A 63 -18.57 -4.34 -11.10
C PHE A 63 -17.29 -5.03 -10.60
N TYR A 64 -16.31 -4.26 -10.14
CA TYR A 64 -15.13 -4.76 -9.42
C TYR A 64 -14.32 -5.79 -10.23
N GLY A 65 -14.24 -5.59 -11.54
CA GLY A 65 -13.50 -6.49 -12.42
C GLY A 65 -14.28 -7.68 -12.97
N LEU A 66 -15.58 -7.82 -12.68
CA LEU A 66 -16.41 -8.96 -13.13
C LEU A 66 -16.29 -9.21 -14.64
N TYR A 67 -16.33 -8.15 -15.46
CA TYR A 67 -16.25 -8.21 -16.93
C TYR A 67 -14.81 -8.03 -17.47
N GLY A 68 -13.78 -8.49 -16.74
CA GLY A 68 -12.37 -8.33 -17.12
C GLY A 68 -11.77 -9.58 -17.79
N ARG A 69 -11.04 -9.41 -18.90
CA ARG A 69 -10.43 -10.51 -19.70
C ARG A 69 -9.33 -11.36 -19.03
N ASN A 70 -8.88 -11.04 -17.80
CA ASN A 70 -7.75 -11.72 -17.13
C ASN A 70 -8.15 -12.21 -15.72
N GLN A 71 -9.06 -13.17 -15.62
CA GLN A 71 -9.45 -13.73 -14.33
C GLN A 71 -8.83 -15.12 -14.10
N LEU A 72 -7.52 -15.17 -13.82
CA LEU A 72 -6.83 -16.38 -13.35
C LEU A 72 -7.43 -16.95 -12.03
N ASN A 73 -8.28 -16.19 -11.33
CA ASN A 73 -8.90 -16.59 -10.07
C ASN A 73 -10.39 -16.93 -10.16
N LEU A 74 -11.05 -16.74 -11.32
CA LEU A 74 -12.46 -17.10 -11.54
C LEU A 74 -12.64 -18.27 -12.52
N GLU A 75 -11.55 -18.92 -12.96
CA GLU A 75 -11.60 -20.12 -13.81
C GLU A 75 -12.51 -21.21 -13.23
N TYR A 76 -12.61 -21.35 -11.91
CA TYR A 76 -13.49 -22.36 -11.28
C TYR A 76 -14.98 -21.97 -11.19
N MET A 77 -15.37 -20.70 -11.43
CA MET A 77 -16.76 -20.23 -11.35
C MET A 77 -17.37 -19.94 -12.73
N LEU A 78 -16.52 -19.74 -13.76
CA LEU A 78 -16.94 -19.40 -15.13
C LEU A 78 -16.94 -20.60 -16.09
N GLU A 79 -16.49 -21.78 -15.66
CA GLU A 79 -16.57 -23.02 -16.47
C GLU A 79 -18.01 -23.44 -16.83
N GLU A 80 -19.05 -22.85 -16.21
CA GLU A 80 -20.45 -23.23 -16.43
C GLU A 80 -21.19 -22.41 -17.51
N PHE A 81 -20.68 -21.26 -17.99
CA PHE A 81 -21.43 -20.36 -18.89
C PHE A 81 -20.59 -19.74 -20.02
N SER A 82 -21.22 -19.42 -21.16
CA SER A 82 -20.56 -18.69 -22.25
C SER A 82 -20.41 -17.20 -21.93
N GLU A 83 -19.30 -16.59 -22.37
CA GLU A 83 -19.06 -15.14 -22.24
C GLU A 83 -20.21 -14.32 -22.85
N GLU A 84 -20.84 -14.84 -23.92
CA GLU A 84 -21.97 -14.21 -24.60
C GLU A 84 -23.23 -14.06 -23.72
N MET A 85 -23.49 -15.01 -22.81
CA MET A 85 -24.64 -14.93 -21.90
C MET A 85 -24.40 -13.94 -20.75
N LEU A 86 -23.15 -13.80 -20.29
CA LEU A 86 -22.79 -12.86 -19.24
C LEU A 86 -22.81 -11.41 -19.74
N ASP A 87 -22.49 -11.21 -21.01
CA ASP A 87 -22.42 -9.89 -21.61
C ASP A 87 -23.78 -9.29 -22.03
N ASP A 88 -24.90 -10.00 -21.85
CA ASP A 88 -26.27 -9.51 -22.12
C ASP A 88 -26.76 -8.56 -21.00
N VAL A 89 -26.13 -7.38 -20.95
CA VAL A 89 -26.34 -6.36 -19.93
C VAL A 89 -26.27 -4.96 -20.56
N ILE A 90 -27.29 -4.16 -20.27
CA ILE A 90 -27.38 -2.76 -20.72
C ILE A 90 -27.63 -1.89 -19.51
N PHE A 91 -26.86 -0.81 -19.35
CA PHE A 91 -27.16 0.18 -18.33
C PHE A 91 -27.02 1.61 -18.83
N LEU A 92 -27.93 2.44 -18.35
CA LEU A 92 -27.96 3.88 -18.59
C LEU A 92 -27.84 4.60 -17.26
N ILE A 93 -26.71 5.26 -17.06
CA ILE A 93 -26.41 6.02 -15.83
C ILE A 93 -26.84 7.46 -16.05
N LYS A 94 -27.79 7.94 -15.26
CA LYS A 94 -28.23 9.35 -15.21
C LYS A 94 -27.72 10.00 -13.92
N ALA A 95 -27.83 11.32 -13.80
CA ALA A 95 -27.30 12.08 -12.66
C ALA A 95 -27.84 11.63 -11.29
N GLU A 96 -29.10 11.17 -11.24
CA GLU A 96 -29.81 10.82 -9.99
C GLU A 96 -30.42 9.41 -10.00
N CYS A 97 -30.37 8.66 -11.11
CA CYS A 97 -30.88 7.30 -11.22
C CYS A 97 -30.06 6.44 -12.18
N VAL A 98 -30.27 5.13 -12.13
CA VAL A 98 -29.64 4.17 -13.03
C VAL A 98 -30.70 3.23 -13.57
N HIS A 99 -30.72 3.03 -14.89
CA HIS A 99 -31.51 1.98 -15.52
C HIS A 99 -30.57 0.82 -15.85
N LEU A 100 -30.97 -0.41 -15.54
CA LEU A 100 -30.19 -1.62 -15.76
C LEU A 100 -31.10 -2.71 -16.31
N TYR A 101 -30.81 -3.17 -17.51
CA TYR A 101 -31.33 -4.41 -18.08
C TYR A 101 -30.30 -5.51 -17.91
N CYS A 102 -30.78 -6.69 -17.52
CA CYS A 102 -29.99 -7.92 -17.52
C CYS A 102 -30.93 -9.12 -17.70
N ASN A 103 -30.40 -10.20 -18.28
CA ASN A 103 -31.10 -11.48 -18.29
C ASN A 103 -31.22 -12.09 -16.86
N PRO A 104 -32.09 -13.10 -16.66
CA PRO A 104 -32.31 -13.71 -15.34
C PRO A 104 -31.05 -14.32 -14.72
N MET A 105 -30.13 -14.82 -15.55
CA MET A 105 -28.86 -15.37 -15.11
C MET A 105 -27.99 -14.28 -14.45
N ASN A 106 -27.77 -13.18 -15.17
CA ASN A 106 -26.98 -12.03 -14.74
C ASN A 106 -27.58 -11.33 -13.52
N TYR A 107 -28.90 -11.39 -13.35
CA TYR A 107 -29.59 -10.80 -12.20
C TYR A 107 -28.96 -11.24 -10.87
N SER A 108 -28.73 -12.54 -10.69
CA SER A 108 -28.18 -13.10 -9.45
C SER A 108 -26.75 -12.60 -9.16
N TYR A 109 -25.93 -12.44 -10.20
CA TYR A 109 -24.53 -12.00 -10.10
C TYR A 109 -24.40 -10.49 -9.93
N LEU A 110 -25.27 -9.71 -10.56
CA LEU A 110 -25.26 -8.24 -10.50
C LEU A 110 -25.87 -7.70 -9.21
N LEU A 111 -26.85 -8.40 -8.62
CA LEU A 111 -27.59 -7.92 -7.45
C LEU A 111 -26.69 -7.50 -6.26
N PRO A 112 -25.62 -8.22 -5.88
CA PRO A 112 -24.69 -7.78 -4.85
C PRO A 112 -24.05 -6.41 -5.13
N TYR A 113 -23.85 -6.07 -6.40
CA TYR A 113 -23.21 -4.83 -6.83
C TYR A 113 -24.18 -3.65 -6.86
N VAL A 114 -25.41 -3.89 -7.33
CA VAL A 114 -26.34 -2.82 -7.72
C VAL A 114 -27.49 -2.59 -6.74
N SER A 115 -27.85 -3.58 -5.91
CA SER A 115 -29.02 -3.49 -4.99
C SER A 115 -28.97 -2.31 -4.01
N HIS A 116 -27.78 -1.76 -3.78
CA HIS A 116 -27.54 -0.62 -2.88
C HIS A 116 -27.53 0.73 -3.61
N TRP A 117 -27.61 0.74 -4.95
CA TRP A 117 -27.66 1.96 -5.74
C TRP A 117 -28.98 2.69 -5.52
N ARG A 118 -28.90 4.02 -5.42
CA ARG A 118 -30.09 4.86 -5.24
C ARG A 118 -30.82 4.99 -6.58
N ASN A 119 -32.14 4.92 -6.53
CA ASN A 119 -33.01 5.07 -7.70
C ASN A 119 -32.62 4.11 -8.86
N LEU A 120 -32.40 2.84 -8.54
CA LEU A 120 -32.16 1.79 -9.53
C LEU A 120 -33.49 1.34 -10.15
N HIS A 121 -33.56 1.37 -11.48
CA HIS A 121 -34.63 0.78 -12.28
C HIS A 121 -34.09 -0.48 -12.95
N LEU A 122 -34.58 -1.64 -12.51
CA LEU A 122 -34.12 -2.93 -13.01
C LEU A 122 -35.16 -3.53 -13.97
N TYR A 123 -34.70 -3.94 -15.15
CA TYR A 123 -35.48 -4.57 -16.20
C TYR A 123 -34.95 -6.00 -16.39
N CYS A 124 -35.68 -6.98 -15.88
CA CYS A 124 -35.30 -8.38 -15.94
C CYS A 124 -36.58 -9.21 -16.00
N MET A 125 -36.63 -10.16 -16.92
CA MET A 125 -37.71 -11.15 -16.98
C MET A 125 -37.52 -12.21 -15.90
N THR A 126 -38.54 -13.01 -15.65
CA THR A 126 -38.38 -14.25 -14.89
C THR A 126 -37.69 -15.32 -15.76
N GLU A 127 -37.10 -16.33 -15.12
CA GLU A 127 -36.48 -17.46 -15.84
C GLU A 127 -37.47 -18.12 -16.82
N ALA A 128 -38.73 -18.30 -16.41
CA ALA A 128 -39.76 -18.93 -17.24
C ALA A 128 -40.19 -18.06 -18.43
N GLU A 129 -40.22 -16.73 -18.27
CA GLU A 129 -40.55 -15.81 -19.37
C GLU A 129 -39.38 -15.70 -20.37
N TYR A 130 -38.14 -15.86 -19.91
CA TYR A 130 -36.94 -15.77 -20.75
C TYR A 130 -36.71 -17.01 -21.64
N GLU A 131 -37.43 -18.10 -21.42
CA GLU A 131 -37.38 -19.28 -22.31
C GLU A 131 -37.92 -18.98 -23.73
N ASP A 132 -38.74 -17.93 -23.89
CA ASP A 132 -39.20 -17.43 -25.18
C ASP A 132 -38.21 -16.38 -25.72
N GLU A 133 -37.34 -16.79 -26.63
CA GLU A 133 -36.31 -15.93 -27.23
C GLU A 133 -36.88 -14.68 -27.93
N GLU A 134 -38.03 -14.81 -28.60
CA GLU A 134 -38.66 -13.68 -29.31
C GLU A 134 -39.19 -12.65 -28.30
N ALA A 135 -39.92 -13.12 -27.28
CA ALA A 135 -40.40 -12.25 -26.21
C ALA A 135 -39.25 -11.62 -25.40
N ALA A 136 -38.15 -12.34 -25.20
CA ALA A 136 -36.97 -11.84 -24.52
C ALA A 136 -36.28 -10.69 -25.27
N GLU A 137 -36.12 -10.82 -26.58
CA GLU A 137 -35.57 -9.76 -27.43
C GLU A 137 -36.50 -8.55 -27.53
N GLU A 138 -37.83 -8.76 -27.66
CA GLU A 138 -38.81 -7.67 -27.62
C GLU A 138 -38.79 -6.92 -26.28
N PHE A 139 -38.69 -7.65 -25.17
CA PHE A 139 -38.58 -7.06 -23.84
C PHE A 139 -37.29 -6.26 -23.67
N LYS A 140 -36.15 -6.73 -24.20
CA LYS A 140 -34.88 -6.00 -24.21
C LYS A 140 -35.00 -4.67 -24.95
N ILE A 141 -35.56 -4.70 -26.17
CA ILE A 141 -35.72 -3.50 -27.02
C ILE A 141 -36.68 -2.50 -26.36
N SER A 142 -37.84 -2.95 -25.88
CA SER A 142 -38.83 -2.08 -25.22
C SER A 142 -38.30 -1.50 -23.91
N SER A 143 -37.53 -2.28 -23.14
CA SER A 143 -36.80 -1.79 -21.97
C SER A 143 -35.83 -0.69 -22.38
N PHE A 144 -34.99 -0.91 -23.38
CA PHE A 144 -34.04 0.08 -23.88
C PHE A 144 -34.71 1.39 -24.32
N VAL A 145 -35.81 1.33 -25.09
CA VAL A 145 -36.61 2.51 -25.48
C VAL A 145 -37.07 3.29 -24.25
N THR A 146 -37.54 2.59 -23.22
CA THR A 146 -37.97 3.19 -21.95
C THR A 146 -36.81 3.88 -21.22
N MET A 147 -35.61 3.29 -21.22
CA MET A 147 -34.44 3.90 -20.55
C MET A 147 -34.09 5.27 -21.13
N VAL A 148 -34.11 5.39 -22.47
CA VAL A 148 -33.64 6.58 -23.20
C VAL A 148 -34.72 7.64 -23.46
N GLN A 149 -35.98 7.37 -23.14
CA GLN A 149 -37.12 8.22 -23.52
C GLN A 149 -36.98 9.69 -23.08
N ASP A 150 -36.39 9.92 -21.90
CA ASP A 150 -36.25 11.24 -21.27
C ASP A 150 -34.90 11.91 -21.56
N CYS A 151 -34.09 11.34 -22.46
CA CYS A 151 -32.78 11.87 -22.84
C CYS A 151 -32.87 12.68 -24.14
N HIS A 152 -31.97 13.65 -24.33
CA HIS A 152 -31.75 14.34 -25.60
C HIS A 152 -30.30 14.15 -26.07
N ARG A 153 -29.36 14.04 -25.11
CA ARG A 153 -27.93 13.84 -25.33
C ARG A 153 -27.48 12.60 -24.58
N ILE A 154 -26.83 11.68 -25.28
CA ILE A 154 -26.37 10.41 -24.71
C ILE A 154 -24.86 10.31 -24.87
N GLY A 155 -24.18 10.10 -23.75
CA GLY A 155 -22.75 9.84 -23.69
C GLY A 155 -22.47 8.36 -23.94
N VAL A 156 -21.41 8.05 -24.68
CA VAL A 156 -20.97 6.68 -24.95
C VAL A 156 -19.50 6.54 -24.59
N PRO A 157 -19.09 5.54 -23.80
CA PRO A 157 -17.69 5.21 -23.58
C PRO A 157 -17.16 4.46 -24.81
N TYR A 158 -16.83 5.18 -25.87
CA TYR A 158 -16.52 4.58 -27.18
C TYR A 158 -15.14 3.90 -27.25
N SER A 159 -14.15 4.45 -26.53
CA SER A 159 -12.75 4.03 -26.54
C SER A 159 -12.29 3.59 -25.16
N SER A 160 -11.37 2.63 -25.11
CA SER A 160 -10.71 2.21 -23.86
C SER A 160 -9.31 2.82 -23.74
N GLN A 161 -8.76 2.89 -22.52
CA GLN A 161 -7.40 3.41 -22.31
C GLN A 161 -6.32 2.64 -23.07
N GLY A 162 -6.53 1.33 -23.29
CA GLY A 162 -5.60 0.46 -24.03
C GLY A 162 -5.80 0.49 -25.54
N HIS A 163 -6.96 0.94 -26.03
CA HIS A 163 -7.32 0.95 -27.44
C HIS A 163 -8.09 2.23 -27.78
N ILE A 164 -7.33 3.31 -28.00
CA ILE A 164 -7.86 4.63 -28.33
C ILE A 164 -8.36 4.65 -29.77
N GLN A 165 -9.66 4.87 -29.96
CA GLN A 165 -10.29 4.98 -31.27
C GLN A 165 -10.82 6.40 -31.48
N LYS A 166 -10.85 6.86 -32.74
CA LYS A 166 -11.51 8.11 -33.09
C LYS A 166 -13.03 7.90 -33.03
N PHE A 167 -13.73 8.73 -32.27
CA PHE A 167 -15.18 8.66 -32.15
C PHE A 167 -15.87 8.79 -33.52
N ASP A 168 -16.71 7.80 -33.85
CA ASP A 168 -17.54 7.79 -35.05
C ASP A 168 -18.99 7.42 -34.68
N MET A 169 -19.85 8.44 -34.75
CA MET A 169 -21.28 8.31 -34.44
C MET A 169 -21.98 7.28 -35.34
N PHE A 170 -21.55 7.14 -36.60
CA PHE A 170 -22.15 6.18 -37.53
C PHE A 170 -21.73 4.73 -37.23
N MET A 171 -20.61 4.53 -36.53
CA MET A 171 -20.26 3.19 -36.02
C MET A 171 -21.13 2.81 -34.83
N VAL A 172 -21.49 3.77 -33.98
CA VAL A 172 -22.45 3.54 -32.88
C VAL A 172 -23.84 3.25 -33.44
N GLU A 173 -24.29 3.95 -34.49
CA GLU A 173 -25.57 3.65 -35.15
C GLU A 173 -25.63 2.19 -35.62
N LYS A 174 -24.50 1.59 -36.03
CA LYS A 174 -24.42 0.20 -36.50
C LYS A 174 -24.45 -0.87 -35.39
N TRP A 175 -24.48 -0.48 -34.12
CA TRP A 175 -24.61 -1.41 -33.00
C TRP A 175 -25.96 -2.15 -33.08
N PRO A 176 -26.03 -3.48 -32.91
CA PRO A 176 -27.27 -4.23 -33.03
C PRO A 176 -28.42 -3.66 -32.19
N LEU A 177 -28.16 -3.33 -30.92
CA LEU A 177 -29.16 -2.71 -30.04
C LEU A 177 -29.67 -1.35 -30.56
N ILE A 178 -28.77 -0.55 -31.13
CA ILE A 178 -29.10 0.77 -31.68
C ILE A 178 -29.87 0.64 -33.01
N GLN A 179 -29.55 -0.36 -33.83
CA GLN A 179 -30.33 -0.70 -35.02
C GLN A 179 -31.74 -1.19 -34.64
N ALA A 180 -31.87 -2.00 -33.59
CA ALA A 180 -33.15 -2.50 -33.11
C ALA A 180 -34.08 -1.37 -32.63
N PHE A 181 -33.53 -0.25 -32.14
CA PHE A 181 -34.32 0.94 -31.81
C PHE A 181 -35.10 1.49 -33.01
N ALA A 182 -34.63 1.33 -34.24
CA ALA A 182 -35.31 1.85 -35.43
C ALA A 182 -36.50 0.97 -35.88
N LEU A 183 -36.70 -0.21 -35.29
CA LEU A 183 -37.79 -1.12 -35.66
C LEU A 183 -39.16 -0.47 -35.40
N GLU A 184 -40.05 -0.56 -36.39
CA GLU A 184 -41.43 -0.10 -36.26
C GLU A 184 -42.23 -1.06 -35.36
N GLY A 185 -43.06 -0.51 -34.46
CA GLY A 185 -43.92 -1.28 -33.56
C GLY A 185 -43.33 -1.49 -32.15
N ILE A 186 -42.13 -2.07 -32.07
CA ILE A 186 -41.47 -2.42 -30.80
C ILE A 186 -40.37 -1.39 -30.41
N GLY A 187 -39.72 -0.80 -31.42
CA GLY A 187 -38.69 0.22 -31.24
C GLY A 187 -39.24 1.66 -31.18
N GLY A 188 -38.32 2.63 -31.25
CA GLY A 188 -38.62 4.05 -31.30
C GLY A 188 -39.05 4.58 -32.68
N GLY A 189 -39.07 3.72 -33.72
CA GLY A 189 -39.62 4.03 -35.05
C GLY A 189 -38.83 5.08 -35.88
N SER A 190 -37.60 5.40 -35.48
CA SER A 190 -36.69 6.28 -36.23
C SER A 190 -35.23 5.97 -35.88
N PHE A 191 -34.29 6.39 -36.72
CA PHE A 191 -32.85 6.24 -36.44
C PHE A 191 -32.46 6.90 -35.12
N PHE A 192 -31.60 6.24 -34.36
CA PHE A 192 -31.28 6.66 -32.99
C PHE A 192 -30.58 8.03 -32.97
N THR A 193 -29.60 8.22 -33.86
CA THR A 193 -28.86 9.49 -34.02
C THR A 193 -29.68 10.64 -34.61
N MET A 194 -30.87 10.37 -35.18
CA MET A 194 -31.79 11.43 -35.56
C MET A 194 -32.58 11.96 -34.36
N LYS A 195 -32.82 11.12 -33.35
CA LYS A 195 -33.57 11.48 -32.14
C LYS A 195 -32.66 11.97 -31.00
N TYR A 196 -31.50 11.35 -30.83
CA TYR A 196 -30.57 11.63 -29.73
C TYR A 196 -29.21 12.09 -30.26
N LYS A 197 -28.62 13.09 -29.61
CA LYS A 197 -27.27 13.56 -29.90
C LYS A 197 -26.24 12.72 -29.14
N LEU A 198 -25.36 12.03 -29.86
CA LEU A 198 -24.30 11.22 -29.24
C LEU A 198 -23.05 12.04 -28.91
N MET A 199 -22.40 11.70 -27.81
CA MET A 199 -21.18 12.33 -27.33
C MET A 199 -20.19 11.27 -26.84
N ASP A 200 -18.89 11.47 -27.12
CA ASP A 200 -17.85 10.61 -26.56
C ASP A 200 -17.58 10.99 -25.09
N MET A 201 -17.59 9.99 -24.21
CA MET A 201 -17.30 10.15 -22.78
C MET A 201 -16.00 9.46 -22.35
N SER A 202 -15.25 8.86 -23.28
CA SER A 202 -14.08 8.01 -22.99
C SER A 202 -13.02 8.74 -22.16
N GLU A 203 -12.55 9.91 -22.60
CA GLU A 203 -11.50 10.66 -21.89
C GLU A 203 -11.91 11.10 -20.48
N ARG A 204 -13.17 11.53 -20.30
CA ARG A 204 -13.69 11.92 -18.97
C ARG A 204 -13.78 10.73 -18.03
N LEU A 205 -14.19 9.58 -18.55
CA LEU A 205 -14.26 8.34 -17.79
C LEU A 205 -12.87 7.81 -17.43
N TRP A 206 -11.88 7.97 -18.31
CA TRP A 206 -10.50 7.59 -18.01
C TRP A 206 -9.95 8.32 -16.78
N GLN A 207 -10.31 9.60 -16.59
CA GLN A 207 -9.95 10.36 -15.38
C GLN A 207 -10.60 9.80 -14.11
N VAL A 208 -11.78 9.18 -14.23
CA VAL A 208 -12.44 8.49 -13.12
C VAL A 208 -11.71 7.17 -12.81
N TYR A 209 -11.30 6.42 -13.83
CA TYR A 209 -10.66 5.11 -13.66
C TYR A 209 -9.25 5.19 -13.09
N THR A 210 -8.51 6.28 -13.37
CA THR A 210 -7.13 6.47 -12.88
C THR A 210 -7.07 6.72 -11.37
N ARG A 211 -8.15 7.20 -10.77
CA ARG A 211 -8.26 7.47 -9.33
C ARG A 211 -8.21 6.14 -8.56
N LEU A 212 -7.22 5.96 -7.68
CA LEU A 212 -7.23 4.80 -6.78
C LEU A 212 -8.36 4.91 -5.77
N ASP A 213 -9.10 3.81 -5.66
CA ASP A 213 -10.10 3.56 -4.64
C ASP A 213 -9.78 2.24 -3.92
N PRO A 214 -10.56 1.78 -2.92
CA PRO A 214 -10.21 0.60 -2.15
C PRO A 214 -10.08 -0.68 -2.98
N VAL A 215 -10.80 -0.80 -4.09
CA VAL A 215 -10.77 -2.00 -4.95
C VAL A 215 -9.57 -1.95 -5.88
N SER A 216 -9.31 -0.80 -6.50
CA SER A 216 -8.11 -0.62 -7.33
C SER A 216 -6.83 -0.68 -6.50
N LEU A 217 -6.88 -0.21 -5.24
CA LEU A 217 -5.79 -0.36 -4.28
C LEU A 217 -5.58 -1.82 -3.90
N ASP A 218 -6.64 -2.59 -3.63
CA ASP A 218 -6.48 -4.02 -3.34
C ASP A 218 -5.78 -4.75 -4.50
N ASN A 219 -6.21 -4.51 -5.74
CA ASN A 219 -5.57 -5.06 -6.93
C ASN A 219 -4.08 -4.67 -7.03
N LEU A 220 -3.76 -3.38 -6.81
CA LEU A 220 -2.38 -2.90 -6.77
C LEU A 220 -1.55 -3.67 -5.72
N LEU A 221 -2.10 -3.93 -4.54
CA LEU A 221 -1.40 -4.62 -3.45
C LEU A 221 -1.28 -6.13 -3.68
N THR A 222 -2.28 -6.77 -4.29
CA THR A 222 -2.32 -8.23 -4.48
C THR A 222 -1.62 -8.70 -5.76
N GLU A 223 -1.58 -7.88 -6.79
CA GLU A 223 -1.03 -8.25 -8.11
C GLU A 223 0.25 -7.48 -8.42
N ASP A 224 0.17 -6.14 -8.47
CA ASP A 224 1.27 -5.31 -8.97
C ASP A 224 2.46 -5.27 -8.01
N VAL A 225 2.21 -5.04 -6.71
CA VAL A 225 3.26 -5.04 -5.67
C VAL A 225 3.93 -6.42 -5.60
N VAL A 226 3.17 -7.50 -5.67
CA VAL A 226 3.71 -8.87 -5.64
C VAL A 226 4.60 -9.14 -6.87
N SER A 227 4.13 -8.75 -8.05
CA SER A 227 4.88 -8.90 -9.31
C SER A 227 6.16 -8.06 -9.30
N PHE A 228 6.10 -6.87 -8.71
CA PHE A 228 7.22 -5.96 -8.54
C PHE A 228 8.26 -6.52 -7.54
N GLU A 229 7.83 -6.98 -6.37
CA GLU A 229 8.69 -7.62 -5.35
C GLU A 229 9.39 -8.88 -5.88
N LYS A 230 8.73 -9.64 -6.75
CA LYS A 230 9.32 -10.80 -7.40
C LYS A 230 10.55 -10.43 -8.23
N GLN A 231 10.59 -9.25 -8.84
CA GLN A 231 11.76 -8.83 -9.62
C GLN A 231 12.96 -8.51 -8.74
N TRP A 232 12.74 -7.86 -7.61
CA TRP A 232 13.78 -7.66 -6.59
C TRP A 232 14.28 -8.98 -6.03
N THR A 233 13.38 -9.92 -5.80
CA THR A 233 13.72 -11.28 -5.36
C THR A 233 14.59 -12.00 -6.39
N SER A 234 14.26 -11.90 -7.68
CA SER A 234 15.07 -12.46 -8.78
C SER A 234 16.45 -11.81 -8.84
N PHE A 235 16.53 -10.48 -8.67
CA PHE A 235 17.79 -9.75 -8.61
C PHE A 235 18.68 -10.26 -7.46
N PHE A 236 18.16 -10.29 -6.22
CA PHE A 236 18.92 -10.80 -5.07
C PHE A 236 19.34 -12.26 -5.25
N SER A 237 18.46 -13.10 -5.79
CA SER A 237 18.78 -14.50 -6.06
C SER A 237 19.92 -14.65 -7.07
N SER A 238 20.01 -13.77 -8.08
CA SER A 238 21.12 -13.75 -9.03
C SER A 238 22.42 -13.29 -8.35
N MET A 239 22.37 -12.20 -7.59
CA MET A 239 23.54 -11.65 -6.91
C MET A 239 24.10 -12.60 -5.83
N ASP A 240 23.24 -13.36 -5.15
CA ASP A 240 23.64 -14.32 -4.11
C ASP A 240 24.33 -15.59 -4.68
N LEU A 241 24.25 -15.82 -5.99
CA LEU A 241 25.03 -16.87 -6.67
C LEU A 241 26.47 -16.44 -6.92
N GLU A 242 26.74 -15.13 -6.92
CA GLU A 242 28.07 -14.60 -7.17
C GLU A 242 29.00 -14.85 -6.00
N SER A 243 30.18 -15.37 -6.31
CA SER A 243 31.29 -15.46 -5.37
C SER A 243 32.02 -14.12 -5.27
N HIS A 244 32.82 -13.96 -4.22
CA HIS A 244 33.70 -12.78 -4.06
C HIS A 244 34.73 -12.59 -5.19
N LEU A 245 34.94 -13.60 -6.05
CA LEU A 245 35.80 -13.51 -7.24
C LEU A 245 34.98 -13.20 -8.50
N SER A 246 33.84 -13.87 -8.70
CA SER A 246 33.01 -13.70 -9.89
C SER A 246 32.26 -12.36 -9.91
N ILE A 247 31.96 -11.81 -8.74
CA ILE A 247 31.32 -10.49 -8.61
C ILE A 247 32.14 -9.36 -9.24
N LEU A 248 33.47 -9.52 -9.38
CA LEU A 248 34.34 -8.54 -10.04
C LEU A 248 34.13 -8.49 -11.56
N GLU A 249 33.70 -9.59 -12.16
CA GLU A 249 33.44 -9.72 -13.60
C GLU A 249 31.99 -9.42 -13.96
N LEU A 250 31.11 -9.25 -12.97
CA LEU A 250 29.71 -8.91 -13.17
C LEU A 250 29.59 -7.57 -13.90
N SER A 251 28.84 -7.55 -15.00
CA SER A 251 28.54 -6.33 -15.77
C SER A 251 27.23 -5.66 -15.33
N GLU A 252 27.07 -4.38 -15.65
CA GLU A 252 25.82 -3.64 -15.44
C GLU A 252 24.64 -4.30 -16.17
N ALA A 253 24.88 -4.80 -17.39
CA ALA A 253 23.90 -5.51 -18.19
C ALA A 253 23.42 -6.81 -17.54
N GLN A 254 24.35 -7.60 -16.99
CA GLN A 254 24.05 -8.85 -16.28
C GLN A 254 23.28 -8.59 -14.98
N ALA A 255 23.73 -7.62 -14.17
CA ALA A 255 23.08 -7.27 -12.91
C ALA A 255 21.65 -6.72 -13.12
N GLY A 256 21.42 -5.98 -14.21
CA GLY A 256 20.13 -5.39 -14.55
C GLY A 256 19.16 -6.29 -15.29
N GLU A 257 19.54 -7.53 -15.65
CA GLU A 257 18.74 -8.40 -16.53
C GLU A 257 17.31 -8.60 -16.03
N ALA A 258 17.13 -8.93 -14.74
CA ALA A 258 15.82 -9.20 -14.16
C ALA A 258 14.83 -8.03 -14.35
N PHE A 259 15.29 -6.80 -14.12
CA PHE A 259 14.46 -5.61 -14.31
C PHE A 259 14.21 -5.34 -15.79
N ARG A 260 15.20 -5.63 -16.63
CA ARG A 260 15.11 -5.42 -18.07
C ARG A 260 14.15 -6.37 -18.76
N THR A 261 14.22 -7.66 -18.47
CA THR A 261 13.28 -8.63 -19.03
C THR A 261 11.85 -8.28 -18.59
N TYR A 262 11.64 -7.96 -17.31
CA TYR A 262 10.34 -7.59 -16.77
C TYR A 262 9.74 -6.37 -17.46
N TYR A 263 10.50 -5.28 -17.55
CA TYR A 263 10.02 -4.04 -18.15
C TYR A 263 9.78 -4.19 -19.66
N SER A 264 10.70 -4.85 -20.38
CA SER A 264 10.57 -5.07 -21.83
C SER A 264 9.35 -5.93 -22.16
N HIS A 265 9.17 -7.06 -21.46
CA HIS A 265 8.05 -7.96 -21.68
C HIS A 265 6.69 -7.30 -21.35
N GLY A 266 6.66 -6.48 -20.30
CA GLY A 266 5.46 -5.70 -19.95
C GLY A 266 5.06 -4.71 -21.05
N LEU A 267 6.03 -4.12 -21.74
CA LEU A 267 5.77 -3.17 -22.84
C LEU A 267 5.40 -3.83 -24.16
N ILE A 268 5.84 -5.07 -24.46
CA ILE A 268 5.46 -5.79 -25.69
C ILE A 268 3.93 -5.90 -25.82
N SER A 269 3.24 -6.07 -24.71
CA SER A 269 1.78 -6.17 -24.65
C SER A 269 1.06 -4.80 -24.74
N SER A 270 1.73 -3.73 -25.15
CA SER A 270 1.16 -2.39 -25.20
C SER A 270 1.38 -1.75 -26.56
N ASN A 271 0.29 -1.33 -27.23
CA ASN A 271 0.33 -0.45 -28.40
C ASN A 271 0.68 1.00 -28.01
N ILE A 272 1.47 1.20 -26.95
CA ILE A 272 1.89 2.52 -26.49
C ILE A 272 3.01 3.00 -27.42
N THR A 273 2.62 3.83 -28.38
CA THR A 273 3.52 4.51 -29.33
C THR A 273 4.27 5.69 -28.70
N ASP A 274 4.01 5.97 -27.42
CA ASP A 274 4.48 7.15 -26.73
C ASP A 274 5.95 7.01 -26.32
N LYS A 275 6.81 7.81 -26.96
CA LYS A 275 8.25 7.89 -26.69
C LYS A 275 8.56 8.59 -25.36
N SER A 276 7.55 9.10 -24.64
CA SER A 276 7.71 9.71 -23.31
C SER A 276 7.84 8.67 -22.19
N LYS A 277 8.82 7.77 -22.29
CA LYS A 277 9.16 6.86 -21.18
C LYS A 277 9.89 7.64 -20.08
N SER A 278 9.13 8.36 -19.27
CA SER A 278 9.65 9.21 -18.20
C SER A 278 10.35 8.45 -17.07
N GLN A 279 10.15 7.13 -16.97
CA GLN A 279 10.87 6.26 -16.03
C GLN A 279 11.25 4.94 -16.72
N GLN A 280 12.53 4.59 -16.67
CA GLN A 280 13.10 3.34 -17.19
C GLN A 280 13.93 2.68 -16.08
N PRO A 281 13.99 1.34 -16.02
CA PRO A 281 14.89 0.68 -15.09
C PRO A 281 16.34 0.84 -15.56
N PHE A 282 17.27 0.90 -14.61
CA PHE A 282 18.70 1.00 -14.88
C PHE A 282 19.52 0.34 -13.78
N VAL A 283 20.77 0.01 -14.08
CA VAL A 283 21.79 -0.41 -13.11
C VAL A 283 23.11 0.22 -13.52
N LEU A 284 23.73 0.96 -12.61
CA LEU A 284 24.97 1.71 -12.83
C LEU A 284 25.95 1.46 -11.69
N PHE A 285 27.22 1.24 -12.00
CA PHE A 285 28.26 0.92 -11.02
C PHE A 285 29.20 2.09 -10.77
N GLY A 286 29.55 2.32 -9.51
CA GLY A 286 30.62 3.24 -9.11
C GLY A 286 30.47 4.63 -9.75
N LYS A 287 31.51 5.07 -10.47
CA LYS A 287 31.57 6.38 -11.11
C LYS A 287 30.58 6.52 -12.29
N HIS A 288 30.15 5.42 -12.90
CA HIS A 288 29.16 5.43 -13.97
C HIS A 288 27.73 5.74 -13.45
N SER A 289 27.59 6.07 -12.17
CA SER A 289 26.39 6.69 -11.60
C SER A 289 26.45 8.22 -11.60
N SER A 290 27.33 8.84 -12.39
CA SER A 290 27.45 10.31 -12.47
C SER A 290 26.15 10.97 -12.96
N LEU A 291 26.01 12.29 -12.78
CA LEU A 291 24.86 13.04 -13.30
C LEU A 291 24.68 12.80 -14.81
N ASP A 292 25.76 12.91 -15.58
CA ASP A 292 25.73 12.75 -17.05
C ASP A 292 25.28 11.34 -17.46
N ASP A 293 25.73 10.30 -16.75
CA ASP A 293 25.37 8.91 -17.03
C ASP A 293 23.91 8.61 -16.64
N LEU A 294 23.43 9.16 -15.52
CA LEU A 294 22.03 9.04 -15.09
C LEU A 294 21.06 9.68 -16.08
N GLU A 295 21.43 10.83 -16.67
CA GLU A 295 20.60 11.52 -17.67
C GLU A 295 20.68 10.88 -19.06
N SER A 296 21.83 10.34 -19.43
CA SER A 296 22.08 9.77 -20.76
C SER A 296 21.80 8.26 -20.86
N PHE A 297 21.55 7.58 -19.74
CA PHE A 297 21.36 6.13 -19.71
C PHE A 297 20.26 5.66 -20.66
N SER A 298 20.59 4.62 -21.44
CA SER A 298 19.65 3.99 -22.36
C SER A 298 19.48 2.52 -21.99
N PHE A 299 18.29 2.21 -21.47
CA PHE A 299 17.87 0.87 -21.13
C PHE A 299 18.00 -0.16 -22.27
N ASN A 300 17.88 0.30 -23.53
CA ASN A 300 17.92 -0.58 -24.69
C ASN A 300 19.34 -1.10 -25.01
N PHE A 301 20.37 -0.43 -24.49
CA PHE A 301 21.77 -0.73 -24.82
C PHE A 301 22.63 -0.76 -23.55
N PRO A 302 22.38 -1.70 -22.61
CA PRO A 302 23.21 -1.82 -21.43
C PRO A 302 24.62 -2.28 -21.82
N SER A 303 25.63 -1.73 -21.14
CA SER A 303 27.04 -2.00 -21.41
C SER A 303 27.50 -3.30 -20.75
N GLU A 304 28.07 -4.21 -21.53
CA GLU A 304 28.75 -5.41 -21.00
C GLU A 304 30.20 -5.10 -20.57
N SER A 305 30.76 -3.97 -21.00
CA SER A 305 32.14 -3.58 -20.67
C SER A 305 32.27 -2.87 -19.32
N HIS A 306 31.17 -2.37 -18.78
CA HIS A 306 31.12 -1.77 -17.44
C HIS A 306 30.93 -2.87 -16.40
N GLN A 307 32.04 -3.27 -15.79
CA GLN A 307 32.10 -4.34 -14.80
C GLN A 307 32.45 -3.78 -13.43
N VAL A 308 32.17 -4.53 -12.37
CA VAL A 308 32.51 -4.10 -11.00
C VAL A 308 34.01 -3.80 -10.86
N ARG A 309 34.90 -4.55 -11.51
CA ARG A 309 36.36 -4.36 -11.41
C ARG A 309 36.90 -3.05 -12.00
N ASN A 310 36.19 -2.39 -12.92
CA ASN A 310 36.74 -1.29 -13.73
C ASN A 310 35.91 0.02 -13.70
N THR A 311 34.83 0.07 -12.94
CA THR A 311 33.89 1.21 -12.88
C THR A 311 34.07 2.11 -11.65
N GLY A 312 35.09 1.84 -10.83
CA GLY A 312 35.50 2.70 -9.71
C GLY A 312 36.34 3.91 -10.14
N PRO A 313 36.69 4.80 -9.19
CA PRO A 313 37.59 5.93 -9.45
C PRO A 313 38.89 5.45 -10.08
N GLN A 314 39.38 6.16 -11.11
CA GLN A 314 40.61 5.79 -11.84
C GLN A 314 40.57 4.37 -12.45
N ALA A 315 39.39 3.89 -12.87
CA ALA A 315 39.14 2.54 -13.40
C ALA A 315 39.47 1.41 -12.42
N SER A 316 39.36 1.70 -11.12
CA SER A 316 39.47 0.71 -10.05
C SER A 316 38.15 -0.05 -9.84
N THR A 317 38.07 -0.86 -8.79
CA THR A 317 36.85 -1.59 -8.43
C THR A 317 35.79 -0.66 -7.85
N ALA A 318 34.56 -0.75 -8.36
CA ALA A 318 33.41 -0.03 -7.84
C ALA A 318 33.09 -0.42 -6.39
N ARG A 319 32.59 0.55 -5.62
CA ARG A 319 32.20 0.39 -4.21
C ARG A 319 30.70 0.32 -3.98
N HIS A 320 29.92 0.74 -4.96
CA HIS A 320 28.47 0.75 -4.91
C HIS A 320 27.87 0.58 -6.30
N MET A 321 26.58 0.29 -6.32
CA MET A 321 25.75 0.34 -7.50
C MET A 321 24.46 1.10 -7.21
N VAL A 322 23.96 1.80 -8.21
CA VAL A 322 22.65 2.45 -8.20
C VAL A 322 21.75 1.69 -9.16
N LEU A 323 20.60 1.25 -8.68
CA LEU A 323 19.67 0.45 -9.45
C LEU A 323 18.24 0.93 -9.27
N GLN A 324 17.51 1.02 -10.38
CA GLN A 324 16.10 1.36 -10.41
C GLN A 324 15.28 0.22 -11.03
N CYS A 325 14.22 -0.18 -10.34
CA CYS A 325 13.18 -1.05 -10.87
C CYS A 325 11.92 -0.21 -11.12
N VAL A 326 11.27 -0.43 -12.27
CA VAL A 326 10.06 0.29 -12.70
C VAL A 326 9.02 -0.71 -13.18
N ALA A 327 7.78 -0.58 -12.70
CA ALA A 327 6.65 -1.33 -13.23
C ALA A 327 6.30 -0.82 -14.65
N PRO A 328 6.26 -1.68 -15.68
CA PRO A 328 6.08 -1.26 -17.06
C PRO A 328 4.69 -0.68 -17.36
N LYS A 329 3.66 -1.09 -16.60
CA LYS A 329 2.26 -0.69 -16.74
C LYS A 329 1.66 -0.37 -15.37
N GLY A 330 2.40 0.38 -14.57
CA GLY A 330 2.00 0.65 -13.20
C GLY A 330 2.74 1.82 -12.61
N PRO A 331 2.30 2.28 -11.44
CA PRO A 331 2.86 3.46 -10.83
C PRO A 331 4.04 3.17 -9.89
N LEU A 332 4.44 1.90 -9.76
CA LEU A 332 5.49 1.47 -8.84
C LEU A 332 6.87 1.68 -9.45
N SER A 333 7.73 2.40 -8.72
CA SER A 333 9.15 2.47 -9.01
C SER A 333 9.93 2.67 -7.72
N CYS A 334 11.09 2.04 -7.61
CA CYS A 334 12.01 2.38 -6.54
C CYS A 334 13.46 2.22 -6.99
N THR A 335 14.29 3.06 -6.39
CA THR A 335 15.72 3.17 -6.64
C THR A 335 16.44 2.92 -5.33
N ARG A 336 17.51 2.13 -5.41
CA ARG A 336 18.33 1.74 -4.27
C ARG A 336 19.80 1.96 -4.61
N THR A 337 20.60 2.24 -3.58
CA THR A 337 22.05 2.17 -3.67
C THR A 337 22.51 1.03 -2.78
N TYR A 338 23.20 0.06 -3.37
CA TYR A 338 23.78 -1.08 -2.66
C TYR A 338 25.29 -1.12 -2.83
N PHE A 339 25.98 -1.89 -1.99
CA PHE A 339 27.42 -1.75 -1.78
C PHE A 339 28.22 -3.01 -2.10
N PHE A 340 29.41 -2.80 -2.68
CA PHE A 340 30.42 -3.83 -2.88
C PHE A 340 31.46 -3.70 -1.76
N GLY A 341 31.32 -4.55 -0.75
CA GLY A 341 32.17 -4.58 0.45
C GLY A 341 31.41 -4.29 1.74
N THR A 342 32.09 -4.51 2.88
CA THR A 342 31.51 -4.31 4.21
C THR A 342 31.88 -2.96 4.82
N THR A 343 31.14 -2.56 5.86
CA THR A 343 31.33 -1.28 6.58
C THR A 343 32.03 -1.44 7.92
N HIS A 344 32.42 -2.67 8.29
CA HIS A 344 33.03 -2.99 9.58
C HIS A 344 34.16 -4.00 9.41
N THR A 345 34.98 -4.12 10.46
CA THR A 345 36.00 -5.17 10.56
C THR A 345 35.71 -5.99 11.82
N PRO A 346 35.62 -7.33 11.77
CA PRO A 346 35.35 -8.14 12.95
C PRO A 346 36.36 -7.88 14.08
N TYR A 347 35.90 -7.81 15.32
CA TYR A 347 36.79 -7.64 16.47
C TYR A 347 37.59 -8.93 16.74
N LEU A 348 38.92 -8.84 16.75
CA LEU A 348 39.84 -9.97 16.96
C LEU A 348 40.71 -9.84 18.22
N GLY A 349 40.45 -8.86 19.10
CA GLY A 349 41.16 -8.69 20.39
C GLY A 349 42.24 -7.61 20.43
N ASN A 350 42.64 -7.01 19.30
CA ASN A 350 43.66 -5.97 19.26
C ASN A 350 43.04 -4.56 19.39
N GLN A 351 43.51 -3.75 20.34
CA GLN A 351 42.96 -2.40 20.65
C GLN A 351 43.35 -1.29 19.65
N ASN A 352 44.12 -1.57 18.59
CA ASN A 352 44.78 -0.52 17.80
C ASN A 352 44.08 -0.10 16.49
N THR A 353 42.91 -0.62 16.16
CA THR A 353 42.19 -0.19 14.97
C THR A 353 41.13 0.85 15.32
N GLN A 354 41.52 2.14 15.30
CA GLN A 354 40.57 3.20 14.97
C GLN A 354 39.81 2.78 13.71
N GLN A 355 38.49 3.06 13.63
CA GLN A 355 37.69 2.74 12.45
C GLN A 355 38.38 3.33 11.22
N LYS A 356 38.97 2.47 10.39
CA LYS A 356 39.56 2.91 9.14
C LYS A 356 38.38 3.41 8.31
N LYS A 357 38.29 4.72 8.08
CA LYS A 357 37.27 5.26 7.18
C LYS A 357 37.49 4.56 5.84
N THR A 358 36.47 3.88 5.33
CA THR A 358 36.48 3.28 4.00
C THR A 358 35.52 4.06 3.12
N GLU A 359 35.78 4.07 1.81
CA GLU A 359 34.85 4.63 0.81
C GLU A 359 33.43 4.05 0.98
N VAL A 360 33.33 2.74 1.22
CA VAL A 360 32.05 2.04 1.43
C VAL A 360 31.30 2.57 2.66
N LEU A 361 32.00 2.80 3.78
CA LEU A 361 31.40 3.38 4.99
C LEU A 361 30.94 4.82 4.75
N LEU A 362 31.76 5.63 4.09
CA LEU A 362 31.42 7.02 3.74
C LEU A 362 30.16 7.08 2.87
N LEU A 363 30.12 6.31 1.79
CA LEU A 363 28.96 6.26 0.88
C LEU A 363 27.73 5.69 1.59
N SER A 364 27.89 4.69 2.47
CA SER A 364 26.80 4.14 3.29
C SER A 364 26.21 5.19 4.24
N GLN A 365 27.05 6.05 4.83
CA GLN A 365 26.62 7.15 5.70
C GLN A 365 25.86 8.24 4.93
N ILE A 366 26.38 8.66 3.77
CA ILE A 366 25.69 9.63 2.90
C ILE A 366 24.35 9.05 2.41
N TYR A 367 24.33 7.78 2.02
CA TYR A 367 23.12 7.09 1.63
C TYR A 367 22.10 7.00 2.77
N SER A 368 22.53 6.72 4.01
CA SER A 368 21.64 6.78 5.17
C SER A 368 21.03 8.16 5.37
N ALA A 369 21.78 9.24 5.12
CA ALA A 369 21.24 10.59 5.19
C ALA A 369 20.18 10.82 4.09
N ALA A 370 20.40 10.30 2.88
CA ALA A 370 19.41 10.36 1.80
C ALA A 370 18.13 9.58 2.13
N VAL A 371 18.25 8.39 2.75
CA VAL A 371 17.10 7.60 3.21
C VAL A 371 16.26 8.36 4.24
N GLN A 372 16.91 8.95 5.24
CA GLN A 372 16.25 9.76 6.28
C GLN A 372 15.54 10.98 5.68
N ALA A 373 16.17 11.62 4.70
CA ALA A 373 15.62 12.77 3.99
C ALA A 373 14.34 12.41 3.23
N VAL A 374 14.33 11.31 2.48
CA VAL A 374 13.13 10.85 1.74
C VAL A 374 12.01 10.48 2.68
N LEU A 375 12.28 9.71 3.74
CA LEU A 375 11.26 9.35 4.74
C LEU A 375 10.66 10.58 5.43
N SER A 376 11.48 11.59 5.74
CA SER A 376 11.03 12.84 6.34
C SER A 376 10.25 13.71 5.34
N GLY A 377 10.68 13.73 4.08
CA GLY A 377 9.98 14.39 2.97
C GLY A 377 8.60 13.79 2.71
N ILE A 378 8.49 12.46 2.67
CA ILE A 378 7.21 11.73 2.55
C ILE A 378 6.28 12.11 3.70
N LYS A 379 6.75 12.00 4.94
CA LYS A 379 5.97 12.36 6.13
C LYS A 379 5.49 13.81 6.08
N CYS A 380 6.37 14.74 5.68
CA CYS A 380 6.01 16.15 5.54
C CYS A 380 4.97 16.38 4.44
N TYR A 381 5.16 15.73 3.28
CA TYR A 381 4.22 15.82 2.16
C TYR A 381 2.85 15.29 2.57
N SER A 382 2.77 14.12 3.21
CA SER A 382 1.49 13.54 3.65
C SER A 382 0.71 14.42 4.64
N CYS A 383 1.39 15.20 5.47
CA CYS A 383 0.75 16.12 6.41
C CYS A 383 0.38 17.48 5.79
N THR A 384 1.05 17.91 4.72
CA THR A 384 0.95 19.30 4.21
C THR A 384 0.47 19.40 2.77
N SER A 385 0.47 18.28 2.04
CA SER A 385 0.28 18.16 0.59
C SER A 385 1.12 19.15 -0.23
N SER A 386 2.28 19.57 0.30
CA SER A 386 3.12 20.62 -0.27
C SER A 386 4.49 20.06 -0.66
N ALA A 387 4.74 20.00 -1.97
CA ALA A 387 6.02 19.52 -2.51
C ALA A 387 7.20 20.41 -2.10
N THR A 388 6.99 21.74 -2.03
CA THR A 388 8.01 22.70 -1.62
C THR A 388 8.41 22.52 -0.16
N LYS A 389 7.43 22.43 0.76
CA LYS A 389 7.71 22.14 2.18
C LYS A 389 8.40 20.79 2.37
N ALA A 390 7.97 19.77 1.64
CA ALA A 390 8.59 18.45 1.69
C ALA A 390 10.05 18.49 1.22
N LYS A 391 10.34 19.25 0.15
CA LYS A 391 11.70 19.50 -0.34
C LYS A 391 12.57 20.18 0.71
N ASP A 392 12.09 21.29 1.28
CA ASP A 392 12.83 22.03 2.31
C ASP A 392 13.15 21.13 3.53
N VAL A 393 12.17 20.33 3.98
CA VAL A 393 12.35 19.38 5.10
C VAL A 393 13.32 18.27 4.73
N ALA A 394 13.24 17.70 3.53
CA ALA A 394 14.12 16.63 3.08
C ALA A 394 15.57 17.10 2.99
N GLU A 395 15.84 18.21 2.30
CA GLU A 395 17.17 18.79 2.14
C GLU A 395 17.76 19.21 3.50
N HIS A 396 16.96 19.84 4.37
CA HIS A 396 17.40 20.18 5.72
C HIS A 396 17.75 18.93 6.53
N THR A 397 16.91 17.89 6.49
CA THR A 397 17.14 16.63 7.20
C THR A 397 18.40 15.92 6.70
N PHE A 398 18.64 15.94 5.38
CA PHE A 398 19.85 15.41 4.77
C PHE A 398 21.10 16.07 5.38
N LEU A 399 21.17 17.40 5.36
CA LEU A 399 22.32 18.15 5.87
C LEU A 399 22.53 17.95 7.38
N MET A 400 21.45 17.94 8.17
CA MET A 400 21.54 17.70 9.62
C MET A 400 22.01 16.28 9.94
N THR A 401 21.64 15.30 9.12
CA THR A 401 22.08 13.91 9.29
C THR A 401 23.55 13.74 8.92
N LEU A 402 24.06 14.47 7.92
CA LEU A 402 25.50 14.48 7.64
C LEU A 402 26.32 14.99 8.84
N ASP A 403 25.85 16.01 9.54
CA ASP A 403 26.53 16.52 10.73
C ASP A 403 26.52 15.51 11.88
N SER A 404 25.39 14.84 12.13
CA SER A 404 25.29 13.84 13.19
C SER A 404 26.16 12.61 12.94
N LEU A 405 26.48 12.33 11.67
CA LEU A 405 27.39 11.25 11.26
C LEU A 405 28.87 11.70 11.18
N ASN A 406 29.20 12.91 11.66
CA ASN A 406 30.54 13.51 11.60
C ASN A 406 31.07 13.69 10.16
N LEU A 407 30.18 14.01 9.22
CA LEU A 407 30.49 14.30 7.81
C LEU A 407 30.32 15.79 7.47
N SER A 408 30.48 16.68 8.44
CA SER A 408 30.34 18.13 8.27
C SER A 408 31.24 18.71 7.15
N GLN A 409 32.38 18.09 6.89
CA GLN A 409 33.29 18.43 5.79
C GLN A 409 32.67 18.23 4.39
N TYR A 410 31.72 17.30 4.23
CA TYR A 410 30.99 17.07 2.98
C TYR A 410 29.75 17.95 2.86
N ARG A 411 29.28 18.55 3.96
CA ARG A 411 28.03 19.31 4.02
C ARG A 411 27.99 20.45 2.99
N SER A 412 29.06 21.23 2.90
CA SER A 412 29.14 22.35 1.95
C SER A 412 29.14 21.88 0.50
N ALA A 413 29.91 20.82 0.20
CA ALA A 413 30.04 20.28 -1.15
C ALA A 413 28.76 19.59 -1.64
N LEU A 414 28.06 18.88 -0.76
CA LEU A 414 26.86 18.11 -1.13
C LEU A 414 25.58 18.96 -1.14
N ARG A 415 25.56 20.13 -0.48
CA ARG A 415 24.38 21.00 -0.42
C ARG A 415 23.87 21.43 -1.80
N SER A 416 24.77 21.67 -2.76
CA SER A 416 24.39 22.03 -4.13
C SER A 416 24.25 20.83 -5.06
N LYS A 417 24.51 19.61 -4.56
CA LYS A 417 24.48 18.36 -5.34
C LYS A 417 23.38 17.40 -4.91
N CYS A 418 22.64 17.71 -3.84
CA CYS A 418 21.47 16.95 -3.45
C CYS A 418 20.22 17.51 -4.13
N GLU A 419 19.42 16.62 -4.71
CA GLU A 419 18.13 16.93 -5.31
C GLU A 419 17.04 16.04 -4.72
N PHE A 420 16.02 16.67 -4.13
CA PHE A 420 14.81 16.00 -3.70
C PHE A 420 13.63 16.29 -4.62
N ASN A 421 12.87 15.24 -4.96
CA ASN A 421 11.73 15.32 -5.86
C ASN A 421 10.58 14.41 -5.40
N ILE A 422 9.34 14.83 -5.67
CA ILE A 422 8.13 14.03 -5.49
C ILE A 422 7.31 14.13 -6.78
N GLN A 423 6.87 13.00 -7.31
CA GLN A 423 6.08 12.92 -8.53
C GLN A 423 4.90 11.97 -8.33
N ALA A 424 3.71 12.33 -8.80
CA ALA A 424 2.58 11.41 -8.88
C ALA A 424 2.64 10.62 -10.17
N VAL A 425 2.31 9.33 -10.12
CA VAL A 425 2.35 8.42 -11.27
C VAL A 425 1.01 7.71 -11.39
N ASN A 426 0.44 7.71 -12.60
CA ASN A 426 -0.82 7.02 -12.87
C ASN A 426 -0.60 5.51 -13.12
N GLN A 427 -1.70 4.77 -13.29
CA GLN A 427 -1.66 3.31 -13.51
C GLN A 427 -0.98 2.91 -14.85
N GLN A 428 -0.68 3.85 -15.73
CA GLN A 428 0.04 3.62 -16.98
C GLN A 428 1.52 3.99 -16.90
N GLY A 429 2.03 4.37 -15.72
CA GLY A 429 3.42 4.77 -15.54
C GLY A 429 3.72 6.20 -16.04
N ARG A 430 2.71 7.04 -16.27
CA ARG A 430 2.88 8.44 -16.67
C ARG A 430 2.93 9.35 -15.44
N ILE A 431 3.87 10.29 -15.46
CA ILE A 431 3.99 11.33 -14.42
C ILE A 431 2.86 12.34 -14.58
N ILE A 432 2.15 12.59 -13.48
CA ILE A 432 1.09 13.59 -13.36
C ILE A 432 1.57 14.71 -12.42
N PRO A 433 1.41 16.00 -12.79
CA PRO A 433 1.76 17.11 -11.90
C PRO A 433 1.04 17.05 -10.55
N LEU A 434 1.76 17.32 -9.46
CA LEU A 434 1.19 17.31 -8.10
C LEU A 434 0.14 18.42 -7.87
N CYS A 435 0.10 19.45 -8.71
CA CYS A 435 -0.90 20.51 -8.64
C CYS A 435 -2.28 20.05 -9.12
N ASP A 436 -2.37 18.91 -9.81
CA ASP A 436 -3.63 18.35 -10.29
C ASP A 436 -4.40 17.71 -9.11
N GLU A 437 -5.70 17.98 -9.01
CA GLU A 437 -6.56 17.37 -7.97
C GLU A 437 -6.57 15.84 -8.05
N VAL A 438 -6.43 15.30 -9.27
CA VAL A 438 -6.39 13.85 -9.52
C VAL A 438 -5.18 13.20 -8.84
N SER A 439 -4.07 13.95 -8.70
CA SER A 439 -2.81 13.45 -8.14
C SER A 439 -2.97 12.93 -6.70
N ARG A 440 -3.96 13.43 -5.95
CA ARG A 440 -4.23 13.04 -4.56
C ARG A 440 -4.45 11.53 -4.39
N TYR A 441 -5.06 10.88 -5.36
CA TYR A 441 -5.37 9.46 -5.32
C TYR A 441 -4.43 8.61 -6.20
N LEU A 442 -3.31 9.18 -6.63
CA LEU A 442 -2.27 8.45 -7.35
C LEU A 442 -1.17 8.04 -6.38
N VAL A 443 -0.43 6.98 -6.73
CA VAL A 443 0.83 6.67 -6.05
C VAL A 443 1.82 7.78 -6.36
N LYS A 444 2.59 8.17 -5.36
CA LYS A 444 3.71 9.12 -5.52
C LYS A 444 5.02 8.37 -5.38
N THR A 445 6.04 8.81 -6.10
CA THR A 445 7.43 8.41 -5.88
C THR A 445 8.19 9.61 -5.34
N ALA A 446 8.75 9.47 -4.14
CA ALA A 446 9.67 10.45 -3.57
C ALA A 446 11.10 9.96 -3.73
N SER A 447 12.02 10.83 -4.14
CA SER A 447 13.42 10.48 -4.37
C SER A 447 14.37 11.55 -3.82
N MET A 448 15.54 11.10 -3.37
CA MET A 448 16.70 11.94 -3.10
C MET A 448 17.86 11.39 -3.93
N THR A 449 18.43 12.24 -4.78
CA THR A 449 19.67 11.96 -5.50
C THR A 449 20.77 12.87 -4.96
N VAL A 450 21.95 12.30 -4.70
CA VAL A 450 23.15 13.06 -4.33
C VAL A 450 24.19 12.81 -5.39
N HIS A 451 24.39 13.80 -6.26
CA HIS A 451 25.23 13.70 -7.44
C HIS A 451 26.71 13.82 -7.12
N ASP A 452 27.53 13.10 -7.88
CA ASP A 452 28.98 13.30 -8.05
C ASP A 452 29.71 13.58 -6.72
N ILE A 453 29.67 12.63 -5.80
CA ILE A 453 30.20 12.76 -4.44
C ILE A 453 31.72 12.92 -4.51
N PRO A 454 32.29 14.06 -4.06
CA PRO A 454 33.72 14.30 -4.16
C PRO A 454 34.51 13.41 -3.21
N ASP A 455 35.62 12.86 -3.68
CA ASP A 455 36.56 12.15 -2.81
C ASP A 455 37.49 13.14 -2.10
N LEU A 456 37.09 13.56 -0.90
CA LEU A 456 37.87 14.45 -0.04
C LEU A 456 38.97 13.73 0.76
N GLN A 457 39.03 12.38 0.72
CA GLN A 457 39.88 11.58 1.61
C GLN A 457 40.96 10.77 0.87
N TRP A 458 40.72 10.33 -0.38
CA TRP A 458 41.60 9.43 -1.13
C TRP A 458 41.89 9.92 -2.56
N ASP A 459 42.68 11.01 -2.66
CA ASP A 459 43.17 11.59 -3.92
C ASP A 459 42.07 12.10 -4.88
N GLY A 460 41.44 13.22 -4.50
CA GLY A 460 40.82 14.21 -5.41
C GLY A 460 40.13 13.66 -6.66
N GLY A 461 39.05 12.89 -6.48
CA GLY A 461 38.25 12.31 -7.55
C GLY A 461 36.75 12.44 -7.29
N ASP A 462 35.95 11.77 -8.11
CA ASP A 462 34.51 11.61 -7.93
C ASP A 462 34.20 10.14 -7.65
N LEU A 463 33.47 9.89 -6.58
CA LEU A 463 33.03 8.55 -6.15
C LEU A 463 31.78 8.09 -6.90
N GLY A 464 31.09 8.97 -7.64
CA GLY A 464 29.79 8.73 -8.26
C GLY A 464 28.64 9.24 -7.40
N SER A 465 27.40 8.85 -7.74
CA SER A 465 26.19 9.33 -7.05
C SER A 465 25.57 8.25 -6.17
N VAL A 466 24.76 8.67 -5.18
CA VAL A 466 23.84 7.78 -4.47
C VAL A 466 22.40 8.24 -4.67
N VAL A 467 21.48 7.28 -4.79
CA VAL A 467 20.06 7.54 -5.06
C VAL A 467 19.19 6.66 -4.18
N PHE A 468 18.18 7.26 -3.58
CA PHE A 468 17.13 6.53 -2.87
C PHE A 468 15.76 7.03 -3.28
N SER A 469 14.82 6.12 -3.53
CA SER A 469 13.42 6.49 -3.77
C SER A 469 12.43 5.47 -3.22
N GLU A 470 11.23 5.91 -2.87
CA GLU A 470 10.14 5.06 -2.40
C GLU A 470 8.83 5.45 -3.10
N SER A 471 8.07 4.45 -3.54
CA SER A 471 6.67 4.64 -3.92
C SER A 471 5.79 4.60 -2.68
N PHE A 472 4.92 5.58 -2.52
CA PHE A 472 4.05 5.72 -1.35
C PHE A 472 2.65 6.21 -1.74
N LEU A 473 1.70 5.98 -0.85
CA LEU A 473 0.35 6.54 -0.91
C LEU A 473 0.10 7.37 0.34
N GLU A 474 -0.61 8.47 0.15
CA GLU A 474 -1.13 9.29 1.23
C GLU A 474 -2.65 9.20 1.25
N SER A 475 -3.21 9.54 2.40
CA SER A 475 -4.62 9.66 2.61
C SER A 475 -4.88 10.82 3.55
N SER A 476 -5.94 11.58 3.28
CA SER A 476 -6.35 12.69 4.13
C SER A 476 -7.87 12.73 4.22
N ILE A 477 -8.38 12.83 5.45
CA ILE A 477 -9.80 13.00 5.77
C ILE A 477 -10.01 14.34 6.49
N ASN A 478 -11.17 14.95 6.27
CA ASN A 478 -11.58 16.15 6.98
C ASN A 478 -12.38 15.76 8.23
N ILE A 479 -12.02 16.32 9.38
CA ILE A 479 -12.67 16.08 10.66
C ILE A 479 -13.28 17.38 11.17
N GLN A 480 -14.57 17.38 11.43
CA GLN A 480 -15.27 18.49 12.07
C GLN A 480 -15.28 18.31 13.60
N GLN A 481 -14.65 19.25 14.29
CA GLN A 481 -14.58 19.33 15.74
C GLN A 481 -15.91 19.83 16.34
N LYS A 482 -16.06 19.71 17.66
CA LYS A 482 -17.30 20.09 18.38
C LYS A 482 -17.61 21.59 18.33
N ASP A 483 -16.59 22.41 18.15
CA ASP A 483 -16.69 23.86 17.97
C ASP A 483 -17.02 24.26 16.52
N GLY A 484 -17.17 23.28 15.61
CA GLY A 484 -17.44 23.49 14.19
C GLY A 484 -16.19 23.70 13.34
N THR A 485 -14.99 23.75 13.92
CA THR A 485 -13.74 23.86 13.16
C THR A 485 -13.45 22.58 12.37
N VAL A 486 -12.82 22.70 11.21
CA VAL A 486 -12.45 21.56 10.37
C VAL A 486 -10.93 21.39 10.40
N SER A 487 -10.48 20.23 10.88
CA SER A 487 -9.08 19.80 10.88
C SER A 487 -8.87 18.65 9.90
N SER A 488 -7.71 18.60 9.25
CA SER A 488 -7.33 17.44 8.42
C SER A 488 -6.60 16.40 9.27
N ASP A 489 -6.97 15.14 9.13
CA ASP A 489 -6.18 13.99 9.62
C ASP A 489 -5.57 13.27 8.42
N SER A 490 -4.30 12.90 8.56
CA SER A 490 -3.48 12.41 7.46
C SER A 490 -2.77 11.12 7.83
N CYS A 491 -2.69 10.21 6.86
CA CYS A 491 -2.06 8.91 6.99
C CYS A 491 -1.29 8.59 5.70
N TYR A 492 -0.27 7.77 5.78
CA TYR A 492 0.48 7.32 4.60
C TYR A 492 1.00 5.90 4.77
N THR A 493 1.28 5.25 3.64
CA THR A 493 1.95 3.95 3.58
C THR A 493 2.97 3.92 2.46
N ILE A 494 4.05 3.18 2.65
CA ILE A 494 5.11 3.00 1.65
C ILE A 494 4.92 1.64 0.97
N LEU A 495 4.70 1.67 -0.34
CA LEU A 495 4.45 0.50 -1.19
C LEU A 495 5.69 -0.36 -1.40
N THR A 496 6.87 0.25 -1.36
CA THR A 496 8.15 -0.40 -1.64
C THR A 496 8.97 -0.74 -0.38
N THR A 497 8.34 -0.73 0.81
CA THR A 497 9.02 -0.95 2.10
C THR A 497 9.58 -2.36 2.26
N THR A 498 9.07 -3.32 1.51
CA THR A 498 9.51 -4.73 1.51
C THR A 498 10.80 -4.92 0.73
N VAL A 499 11.19 -3.99 -0.14
CA VAL A 499 12.51 -4.00 -0.78
C VAL A 499 13.54 -3.49 0.24
N PRO A 500 14.59 -4.25 0.56
CA PRO A 500 15.61 -3.84 1.53
C PRO A 500 16.14 -2.46 1.17
N ARG A 501 16.26 -1.58 2.16
CA ARG A 501 16.88 -0.27 1.93
C ARG A 501 18.38 -0.39 1.82
N TYR A 502 18.99 -1.42 2.41
CA TYR A 502 20.42 -1.63 2.36
C TYR A 502 20.73 -3.08 2.02
N ALA A 503 21.71 -3.29 1.14
CA ALA A 503 22.31 -4.57 0.86
C ALA A 503 23.78 -4.38 0.51
N CYS A 504 24.59 -5.41 0.77
CA CYS A 504 25.98 -5.43 0.37
C CYS A 504 26.46 -6.84 0.04
N TRP A 505 27.55 -6.94 -0.71
CA TRP A 505 28.20 -8.22 -1.01
C TRP A 505 29.67 -8.19 -0.60
N LEU A 506 30.16 -9.31 -0.06
CA LEU A 506 31.53 -9.45 0.45
C LEU A 506 32.54 -9.41 -0.70
N MET A 507 33.56 -8.54 -0.58
CA MET A 507 34.73 -8.55 -1.47
C MET A 507 35.82 -9.46 -0.90
N GLU A 508 36.85 -9.75 -1.69
CA GLU A 508 37.94 -10.67 -1.32
C GLU A 508 38.58 -10.34 0.05
N SER A 509 38.79 -9.05 0.35
CA SER A 509 39.32 -8.61 1.64
C SER A 509 38.36 -8.89 2.81
N ASP A 510 37.05 -8.71 2.59
CA ASP A 510 36.03 -8.92 3.62
C ASP A 510 35.88 -10.41 3.95
N VAL A 511 35.93 -11.26 2.92
CA VAL A 511 35.91 -12.72 3.08
C VAL A 511 37.08 -13.18 3.94
N LYS A 512 38.31 -12.73 3.63
CA LYS A 512 39.50 -13.06 4.43
C LYS A 512 39.36 -12.65 5.89
N GLN A 513 38.84 -11.44 6.16
CA GLN A 513 38.60 -10.98 7.53
C GLN A 513 37.50 -11.78 8.24
N SER A 514 36.42 -12.11 7.54
CA SER A 514 35.33 -12.93 8.06
C SER A 514 35.82 -14.35 8.40
N GLU A 515 36.61 -14.98 7.53
CA GLU A 515 37.19 -16.30 7.78
C GLU A 515 38.14 -16.28 8.97
N GLN A 516 38.95 -15.23 9.13
CA GLN A 516 39.81 -15.05 10.31
C GLN A 516 39.00 -14.97 11.61
N ALA A 517 37.85 -14.29 11.61
CA ALA A 517 36.95 -14.26 12.76
C ALA A 517 36.33 -15.63 13.05
N GLN A 518 35.98 -16.40 12.02
CA GLN A 518 35.45 -17.75 12.19
C GLN A 518 36.49 -18.73 12.76
N GLN A 519 37.79 -18.50 12.54
CA GLN A 519 38.85 -19.30 13.17
C GLN A 519 38.86 -19.21 14.70
N LEU A 520 38.22 -18.21 15.31
CA LEU A 520 38.06 -18.13 16.78
C LEU A 520 37.32 -19.36 17.34
N THR A 521 36.47 -20.01 16.55
CA THR A 521 35.75 -21.24 16.95
C THR A 521 36.67 -22.46 17.11
N LYS A 522 37.86 -22.43 16.50
CA LYS A 522 38.81 -23.57 16.47
C LYS A 522 39.94 -23.46 17.48
N LYS A 523 40.06 -22.32 18.18
CA LYS A 523 41.14 -22.10 19.16
C LYS A 523 40.69 -22.58 20.54
N GLU A 524 41.48 -23.45 21.15
CA GLU A 524 41.11 -24.11 22.41
C GLU A 524 41.30 -23.23 23.65
N GLU A 525 42.22 -22.24 23.64
CA GLU A 525 42.40 -21.28 24.75
C GLU A 525 42.75 -19.86 24.27
N GLY A 526 42.29 -18.83 25.02
CA GLY A 526 42.78 -17.45 24.91
C GLY A 526 42.22 -16.56 23.79
N THR A 527 40.98 -16.77 23.32
CA THR A 527 40.38 -15.89 22.30
C THR A 527 39.76 -14.62 22.89
N CYS A 528 39.56 -13.59 22.04
CA CYS A 528 38.87 -12.35 22.44
C CYS A 528 37.40 -12.55 22.86
N LEU A 529 36.81 -13.70 22.54
CA LEU A 529 35.44 -14.08 22.94
C LEU A 529 35.41 -15.13 24.06
N GLY A 530 36.56 -15.65 24.50
CA GLY A 530 36.64 -16.77 25.45
C GLY A 530 36.52 -18.14 24.78
N THR A 531 35.93 -19.12 25.46
CA THR A 531 35.78 -20.49 24.98
C THR A 531 34.42 -20.69 24.29
N PRO A 532 34.35 -21.43 23.16
CA PRO A 532 33.09 -21.67 22.47
C PRO A 532 32.16 -22.58 23.29
N LEU A 533 30.92 -22.13 23.51
CA LEU A 533 29.91 -22.86 24.30
C LEU A 533 28.91 -23.62 23.43
N THR A 534 28.63 -23.12 22.22
CA THR A 534 27.65 -23.72 21.31
C THR A 534 28.22 -23.92 19.91
N VAL A 535 27.52 -24.72 19.11
CA VAL A 535 27.78 -24.85 17.67
C VAL A 535 26.94 -23.81 16.93
N ALA A 536 27.37 -23.44 15.72
CA ALA A 536 26.64 -22.55 14.83
C ALA A 536 25.22 -23.07 14.57
N ASP A 537 24.21 -22.23 14.85
CA ASP A 537 22.81 -22.51 14.55
C ASP A 537 22.07 -21.25 14.13
N ALA A 538 20.91 -21.40 13.49
CA ALA A 538 20.15 -20.28 12.94
C ALA A 538 19.68 -19.29 14.02
N ALA A 539 19.79 -18.01 13.70
CA ALA A 539 19.23 -16.90 14.48
C ALA A 539 19.01 -15.69 13.58
N TYR A 540 18.11 -14.81 14.00
CA TYR A 540 17.90 -13.51 13.37
C TYR A 540 18.69 -12.43 14.11
N VAL A 541 19.16 -11.41 13.39
CA VAL A 541 19.70 -10.16 13.96
C VAL A 541 18.87 -8.98 13.46
N PHE A 542 18.60 -8.02 14.35
CA PHE A 542 17.85 -6.82 14.02
C PHE A 542 18.25 -5.63 14.90
N SER A 543 18.17 -4.42 14.36
CA SER A 543 18.31 -3.17 15.11
C SER A 543 17.15 -2.21 14.82
N SER A 544 17.02 -1.16 15.63
CA SER A 544 16.02 -0.11 15.41
C SER A 544 16.44 0.91 14.33
N GLY A 545 17.58 0.69 13.66
CA GLY A 545 18.08 1.54 12.59
C GLY A 545 17.19 1.52 11.34
N GLN A 546 17.09 2.63 10.62
CA GLN A 546 16.21 2.74 9.43
C GLN A 546 16.67 1.92 8.22
N LEU A 547 17.96 1.58 8.18
CA LEU A 547 18.55 0.71 7.16
C LEU A 547 18.48 -0.77 7.56
N SER A 548 18.16 -1.08 8.82
CA SER A 548 18.13 -2.45 9.31
C SER A 548 16.83 -3.13 8.87
N THR A 549 16.99 -4.34 8.34
CA THR A 549 15.93 -5.34 8.18
C THR A 549 16.28 -6.56 9.03
N PRO A 550 15.30 -7.38 9.45
CA PRO A 550 15.61 -8.64 10.11
C PRO A 550 16.40 -9.58 9.19
N GLU A 551 17.64 -9.89 9.58
CA GLU A 551 18.55 -10.72 8.79
C GLU A 551 18.79 -12.08 9.44
N GLU A 552 18.76 -13.17 8.67
CA GLU A 552 19.04 -14.53 9.16
C GLU A 552 20.49 -14.94 8.91
N GLY A 553 21.15 -15.32 9.99
CA GLY A 553 22.51 -15.84 9.98
C GLY A 553 22.69 -16.98 10.96
N LYS A 554 23.95 -17.29 11.25
CA LYS A 554 24.33 -18.32 12.23
C LYS A 554 24.93 -17.67 13.46
N ILE A 555 24.41 -18.00 14.64
CA ILE A 555 24.92 -17.53 15.93
C ILE A 555 25.76 -18.61 16.62
N ILE A 556 26.84 -18.19 17.26
CA ILE A 556 27.72 -19.01 18.09
C ILE A 556 27.95 -18.26 19.39
N PHE A 557 27.67 -18.90 20.53
CA PHE A 557 27.89 -18.34 21.85
C PHE A 557 29.24 -18.77 22.42
N PHE A 558 29.95 -17.84 23.04
CA PHE A 558 31.20 -18.05 23.75
C PHE A 558 31.07 -17.62 25.21
N SER A 559 32.03 -17.99 26.06
CA SER A 559 32.01 -17.62 27.48
C SER A 559 32.10 -16.10 27.74
N GLY A 560 32.71 -15.34 26.84
CA GLY A 560 32.91 -13.89 26.93
C GLY A 560 32.26 -13.08 25.80
N GLY A 561 31.28 -13.62 25.08
CA GLY A 561 30.57 -12.89 24.03
C GLY A 561 29.94 -13.80 22.98
N LEU A 562 29.65 -13.25 21.79
CA LEU A 562 29.04 -13.99 20.69
C LEU A 562 29.67 -13.67 19.33
N LEU A 563 29.52 -14.61 18.39
CA LEU A 563 29.88 -14.49 16.99
C LEU A 563 28.62 -14.73 16.15
N PHE A 564 28.29 -13.79 15.27
CA PHE A 564 27.21 -13.92 14.30
C PHE A 564 27.78 -13.94 12.89
N ILE A 565 27.38 -14.90 12.07
CA ILE A 565 27.87 -15.09 10.70
C ILE A 565 26.71 -14.86 9.73
N HIS A 566 26.85 -13.82 8.91
CA HIS A 566 25.90 -13.47 7.86
C HIS A 566 26.53 -13.66 6.47
N SER A 567 25.73 -14.02 5.46
CA SER A 567 26.24 -14.20 4.08
C SER A 567 26.70 -12.89 3.45
N GLN A 568 26.01 -11.78 3.74
CA GLN A 568 26.28 -10.48 3.15
C GLN A 568 27.16 -9.58 4.03
N TYR A 569 26.99 -9.64 5.36
CA TYR A 569 27.82 -8.86 6.29
C TYR A 569 29.10 -9.60 6.68
N GLY A 570 29.20 -10.91 6.42
CA GLY A 570 30.29 -11.70 6.96
C GLY A 570 30.15 -11.87 8.48
N SER A 571 31.29 -11.92 9.17
CA SER A 571 31.33 -12.21 10.60
C SER A 571 31.21 -10.94 11.45
N ILE A 572 30.43 -11.01 12.52
CA ILE A 572 30.22 -9.95 13.49
C ILE A 572 30.59 -10.51 14.87
N THR A 573 31.65 -9.97 15.45
CA THR A 573 32.18 -10.40 16.75
C THR A 573 31.77 -9.40 17.83
N VAL A 574 31.06 -9.85 18.85
CA VAL A 574 30.64 -9.00 19.98
C VAL A 574 31.23 -9.53 21.28
N SER A 575 32.33 -8.92 21.72
CA SER A 575 33.02 -9.21 22.99
C SER A 575 32.31 -8.55 24.18
N LYS A 576 32.40 -9.17 25.36
CA LYS A 576 31.99 -8.59 26.66
C LYS A 576 32.53 -7.19 26.89
N ASP A 577 33.71 -6.86 26.36
CA ASP A 577 34.31 -5.54 26.53
C ASP A 577 33.47 -4.43 25.90
N HIS A 578 32.70 -4.78 24.87
CA HIS A 578 31.82 -3.89 24.12
C HIS A 578 30.34 -3.98 24.52
N ILE A 579 29.99 -4.82 25.51
CA ILE A 579 28.62 -5.02 25.98
C ILE A 579 28.42 -4.23 27.28
N ASN A 580 27.28 -3.55 27.41
CA ASN A 580 26.82 -2.95 28.66
C ASN A 580 25.94 -3.94 29.43
N THR A 581 24.88 -4.40 28.78
CA THR A 581 23.85 -5.23 29.40
C THR A 581 23.24 -6.17 28.38
N ILE A 582 22.80 -7.34 28.83
CA ILE A 582 22.07 -8.31 28.02
C ILE A 582 20.75 -8.63 28.71
N LYS A 583 19.65 -8.44 28.01
CA LYS A 583 18.30 -8.81 28.47
C LYS A 583 17.80 -9.97 27.63
N PHE A 584 17.34 -11.03 28.27
CA PHE A 584 16.77 -12.19 27.60
C PHE A 584 15.28 -12.28 27.94
N TYR A 585 14.45 -12.24 26.90
CA TYR A 585 13.00 -12.32 26.95
C TYR A 585 12.54 -13.56 26.18
N ASP A 586 11.79 -14.44 26.85
CA ASP A 586 11.24 -15.66 26.28
C ASP A 586 9.77 -15.79 26.72
N PRO A 587 8.80 -15.28 25.92
CA PRO A 587 7.41 -15.22 26.35
C PRO A 587 6.73 -16.58 26.46
N ASP A 588 7.11 -17.56 25.63
CA ASP A 588 6.50 -18.89 25.57
C ASP A 588 7.35 -19.89 24.75
N SER A 589 7.17 -21.19 24.99
CA SER A 589 7.92 -22.27 24.30
C SER A 589 7.68 -22.40 22.78
N SER A 590 6.68 -21.69 22.24
CA SER A 590 6.33 -21.61 20.82
C SER A 590 6.66 -20.26 20.18
N ALA A 591 7.12 -19.28 20.96
CA ALA A 591 7.47 -17.95 20.48
C ALA A 591 8.98 -17.81 20.27
N VAL A 592 9.39 -16.77 19.55
CA VAL A 592 10.81 -16.47 19.32
C VAL A 592 11.41 -15.87 20.59
N ALA A 593 12.44 -16.50 21.15
CA ALA A 593 13.16 -15.94 22.27
C ALA A 593 14.09 -14.81 21.80
N SER A 594 14.13 -13.69 22.51
CA SER A 594 14.85 -12.48 22.10
C SER A 594 15.95 -12.11 23.09
N LEU A 595 17.18 -12.04 22.59
CA LEU A 595 18.36 -11.57 23.28
C LEU A 595 18.62 -10.11 22.90
N CYS A 596 18.21 -9.18 23.77
CA CYS A 596 18.44 -7.76 23.59
C CYS A 596 19.80 -7.37 24.20
N LEU A 597 20.72 -6.93 23.36
CA LEU A 597 22.08 -6.54 23.71
C LEU A 597 22.23 -5.02 23.61
N GLU A 598 22.54 -4.38 24.73
CA GLU A 598 22.91 -2.97 24.80
C GLU A 598 24.43 -2.85 24.69
N TYR A 599 24.93 -2.18 23.65
CA TYR A 599 26.37 -2.12 23.33
C TYR A 599 26.99 -0.75 23.60
N LYS A 600 28.32 -0.73 23.75
CA LYS A 600 29.14 0.49 23.87
C LYS A 600 29.49 1.03 22.49
N SER A 601 29.71 2.34 22.37
CA SER A 601 30.17 2.98 21.12
C SER A 601 31.49 2.40 20.58
N THR A 602 32.30 1.77 21.41
CA THR A 602 33.50 1.01 21.01
C THR A 602 33.21 -0.16 20.07
N LEU A 603 31.96 -0.64 19.98
CA LEU A 603 31.54 -1.70 19.05
C LEU A 603 31.34 -1.19 17.62
N LEU A 604 31.06 0.10 17.41
CA LEU A 604 30.68 0.67 16.12
C LEU A 604 31.67 0.37 14.97
N PRO A 605 33.00 0.36 15.17
CA PRO A 605 33.96 -0.04 14.12
C PRO A 605 33.84 -1.51 13.70
N HIS A 606 33.26 -2.35 14.56
CA HIS A 606 33.15 -3.80 14.43
C HIS A 606 31.71 -4.28 14.14
N LEU A 607 30.76 -3.35 14.05
CA LEU A 607 29.36 -3.61 13.76
C LEU A 607 29.02 -3.04 12.37
N PRO A 608 28.35 -3.81 11.48
CA PRO A 608 27.88 -3.29 10.21
C PRO A 608 27.06 -2.01 10.41
N PHE A 609 27.35 -0.98 9.61
CA PHE A 609 26.68 0.31 9.71
C PHE A 609 25.13 0.24 9.66
N PRO A 610 24.48 -0.63 8.86
CA PRO A 610 23.02 -0.76 8.89
C PRO A 610 22.45 -1.19 10.24
N LEU A 611 23.25 -1.86 11.07
CA LEU A 611 22.87 -2.31 12.40
C LEU A 611 23.13 -1.25 13.48
N HIS A 612 23.70 -0.10 13.13
CA HIS A 612 23.87 1.02 14.06
C HIS A 612 22.51 1.61 14.41
N SER A 613 22.33 1.98 15.67
CA SER A 613 21.08 2.57 16.15
C SER A 613 21.36 3.64 17.21
N SER A 614 20.45 4.61 17.30
CA SER A 614 20.55 5.69 18.30
C SER A 614 20.35 5.19 19.73
N ASP A 615 19.60 4.09 19.90
CA ASP A 615 19.37 3.44 21.20
C ASP A 615 20.49 2.45 21.60
N GLN A 616 21.51 2.26 20.75
CA GLN A 616 22.63 1.33 20.96
C GLN A 616 22.18 -0.08 21.36
N SER A 617 21.08 -0.55 20.76
CA SER A 617 20.47 -1.85 21.05
C SER A 617 20.46 -2.75 19.81
N LEU A 618 20.84 -4.01 20.00
CA LEU A 618 20.74 -5.10 19.02
C LEU A 618 19.83 -6.19 19.57
N ILE A 619 19.02 -6.82 18.72
CA ILE A 619 18.27 -8.01 19.10
C ILE A 619 18.76 -9.20 18.29
N PHE A 620 19.09 -10.29 18.98
CA PHE A 620 19.24 -11.61 18.39
C PHE A 620 18.04 -12.47 18.75
N ALA A 621 17.35 -12.98 17.73
CA ALA A 621 16.15 -13.80 17.91
C ALA A 621 16.48 -15.27 17.66
N LEU A 622 16.21 -16.11 18.67
CA LEU A 622 16.39 -17.56 18.61
C LEU A 622 15.04 -18.23 18.31
N GLN A 623 15.02 -19.05 17.26
CA GLN A 623 13.81 -19.76 16.87
C GLN A 623 13.34 -20.73 17.97
N PRO A 624 12.03 -20.88 18.20
CA PRO A 624 11.51 -21.79 19.21
C PRO A 624 11.97 -23.22 18.93
N ARG A 625 12.40 -23.91 19.99
CA ARG A 625 12.86 -25.32 19.95
C ARG A 625 14.07 -25.59 19.06
N SER A 626 14.75 -24.57 18.53
CA SER A 626 16.01 -24.71 17.77
C SER A 626 17.14 -25.28 18.63
N LYS A 627 18.27 -25.62 18.00
CA LYS A 627 19.45 -26.07 18.76
C LYS A 627 20.05 -24.91 19.56
N SER A 628 20.06 -23.69 19.02
CA SER A 628 20.50 -22.46 19.67
C SER A 628 19.66 -22.13 20.89
N HIS A 629 18.33 -22.23 20.81
CA HIS A 629 17.42 -21.99 21.94
C HIS A 629 17.70 -22.96 23.09
N ARG A 630 17.76 -24.27 22.82
CA ARG A 630 18.06 -25.28 23.85
C ARG A 630 19.48 -25.17 24.39
N ALA A 631 20.45 -24.87 23.52
CA ALA A 631 21.85 -24.70 23.91
C ALA A 631 22.05 -23.44 24.76
N PHE A 632 21.28 -22.39 24.53
CA PHE A 632 21.32 -21.18 25.35
C PHE A 632 21.00 -21.51 26.82
N TYR A 633 19.88 -22.19 27.07
CA TYR A 633 19.50 -22.61 28.43
C TYR A 633 20.49 -23.60 29.06
N SER A 634 20.96 -24.60 28.31
CA SER A 634 21.78 -25.68 28.86
C SER A 634 23.26 -25.34 29.02
N LYS A 635 23.82 -24.45 28.18
CA LYS A 635 25.27 -24.19 28.13
C LYS A 635 25.67 -22.73 28.30
N VAL A 636 24.80 -21.77 27.96
CA VAL A 636 25.16 -20.33 27.94
C VAL A 636 24.67 -19.62 29.20
N LEU A 637 23.43 -19.88 29.59
CA LEU A 637 22.73 -19.16 30.67
C LEU A 637 23.49 -19.21 32.00
N SER A 638 24.03 -20.37 32.39
CA SER A 638 24.78 -20.54 33.64
C SER A 638 26.12 -19.79 33.61
N VAL A 639 26.79 -19.76 32.47
CA VAL A 639 28.09 -19.10 32.29
C VAL A 639 27.93 -17.59 32.31
N TRP A 640 26.95 -17.05 31.58
CA TRP A 640 26.73 -15.60 31.46
C TRP A 640 26.04 -14.99 32.68
N LYS A 641 25.40 -15.79 33.54
CA LYS A 641 24.90 -15.32 34.84
C LYS A 641 25.99 -15.24 35.92
N ASN A 642 27.11 -15.94 35.74
CA ASN A 642 28.20 -15.90 36.71
C ASN A 642 28.83 -14.49 36.71
N SER A 643 28.97 -13.89 37.89
CA SER A 643 29.60 -12.58 38.08
C SER A 643 31.03 -12.51 37.55
N GLU A 644 31.74 -13.64 37.47
CA GLU A 644 33.11 -13.73 36.93
C GLU A 644 33.17 -13.63 35.39
N SER A 645 32.05 -13.80 34.69
CA SER A 645 32.01 -13.75 33.22
C SER A 645 32.22 -12.33 32.67
N GLY A 646 31.86 -11.31 33.46
CA GLY A 646 31.82 -9.90 33.03
C GLY A 646 30.64 -9.57 32.11
N LEU A 647 29.72 -10.52 31.87
CA LEU A 647 28.49 -10.31 31.11
C LEU A 647 27.31 -10.12 32.08
N ASN A 648 26.57 -9.02 31.97
CA ASN A 648 25.41 -8.74 32.82
C ASN A 648 24.13 -9.25 32.14
N LEU A 649 23.82 -10.54 32.29
CA LEU A 649 22.63 -11.18 31.72
C LEU A 649 21.43 -11.13 32.68
N GLN A 650 20.34 -10.52 32.24
CA GLN A 650 19.08 -10.37 32.97
C GLN A 650 17.96 -11.13 32.26
N LEU A 651 17.21 -11.94 33.01
CA LEU A 651 15.94 -12.52 32.52
C LEU A 651 14.84 -11.48 32.78
N VAL A 652 14.07 -11.13 31.75
CA VAL A 652 13.09 -10.05 31.82
C VAL A 652 11.74 -10.47 31.25
N ASP A 653 10.67 -9.92 31.82
CA ASP A 653 9.31 -9.99 31.25
C ASP A 653 9.06 -8.82 30.27
N GLN A 654 7.96 -8.91 29.51
CA GLN A 654 7.61 -7.92 28.47
C GLN A 654 7.59 -6.48 28.99
N GLU A 655 7.14 -6.28 30.23
CA GLU A 655 7.03 -4.96 30.88
C GLU A 655 8.38 -4.25 31.03
N HIS A 656 9.48 -5.00 31.10
CA HIS A 656 10.83 -4.48 31.30
C HIS A 656 11.58 -4.18 29.99
N LEU A 657 11.00 -4.56 28.84
CA LEU A 657 11.50 -4.19 27.53
C LEU A 657 11.14 -2.73 27.20
N THR A 658 12.08 -2.02 26.57
CA THR A 658 11.81 -0.68 26.02
C THR A 658 10.80 -0.75 24.87
N TRP A 659 10.20 0.38 24.52
CA TRP A 659 9.29 0.44 23.37
C TRP A 659 9.96 -0.02 22.07
N SER A 660 11.23 0.36 21.83
CA SER A 660 11.98 -0.07 20.65
C SER A 660 12.21 -1.58 20.65
N GLN A 661 12.57 -2.16 21.80
CA GLN A 661 12.78 -3.61 21.94
C GLN A 661 11.48 -4.40 21.73
N ARG A 662 10.35 -3.94 22.27
CA ARG A 662 9.04 -4.56 22.03
C ARG A 662 8.63 -4.50 20.56
N ASN A 663 8.85 -3.38 19.89
CA ASN A 663 8.54 -3.22 18.47
C ASN A 663 9.40 -4.16 17.62
N MET A 664 10.71 -4.21 17.89
CA MET A 664 11.64 -5.12 17.21
C MET A 664 11.25 -6.59 17.42
N HIS A 665 10.95 -6.99 18.66
CA HIS A 665 10.48 -8.35 18.96
C HIS A 665 9.18 -8.69 18.22
N THR A 666 8.21 -7.77 18.20
CA THR A 666 6.93 -7.98 17.51
C THR A 666 7.12 -8.20 16.01
N ARG A 667 8.05 -7.47 15.38
CA ARG A 667 8.40 -7.65 13.95
C ARG A 667 9.04 -9.01 13.70
N LEU A 668 9.95 -9.44 14.57
CA LEU A 668 10.61 -10.74 14.49
C LEU A 668 9.64 -11.91 14.72
N GLN A 669 8.73 -11.79 15.68
CA GLN A 669 7.71 -12.80 15.92
C GLN A 669 6.80 -12.97 14.70
N LYS A 670 6.37 -11.87 14.07
CA LYS A 670 5.56 -11.92 12.84
C LYS A 670 6.29 -12.57 11.67
N LEU A 671 7.57 -12.26 11.49
CA LEU A 671 8.41 -12.89 10.48
C LEU A 671 8.49 -14.41 10.71
N HIS A 672 8.54 -14.84 11.96
CA HIS A 672 8.51 -16.25 12.30
C HIS A 672 7.14 -16.89 12.02
N ASP A 673 6.05 -16.25 12.45
CA ASP A 673 4.68 -16.74 12.28
C ASP A 673 4.28 -16.87 10.81
N SER A 674 4.78 -15.98 9.94
CA SER A 674 4.53 -16.04 8.50
C SER A 674 5.27 -17.18 7.79
N GLN A 675 6.23 -17.85 8.47
CA GLN A 675 7.16 -18.83 7.88
C GLN A 675 7.91 -18.30 6.65
N GLU A 676 8.01 -16.98 6.50
CA GLU A 676 8.68 -16.36 5.36
C GLU A 676 10.21 -16.38 5.56
N PRO A 677 11.00 -16.69 4.51
CA PRO A 677 12.43 -16.42 4.54
C PRO A 677 12.69 -14.90 4.70
N PRO A 678 13.86 -14.49 5.22
CA PRO A 678 14.30 -13.09 5.19
C PRO A 678 14.18 -12.49 3.80
N VAL A 679 14.00 -11.17 3.71
CA VAL A 679 13.74 -10.46 2.47
C VAL A 679 14.78 -10.79 1.37
N ALA A 680 16.06 -10.88 1.72
CA ALA A 680 17.14 -11.23 0.79
C ALA A 680 17.11 -12.70 0.30
N LYS A 681 16.47 -13.62 1.03
CA LYS A 681 16.47 -15.07 0.78
C LYS A 681 15.10 -15.63 0.36
N ARG A 682 14.14 -14.77 -0.02
CA ARG A 682 12.76 -15.17 -0.40
C ARG A 682 12.73 -16.05 -1.65
N ARG A 683 13.06 -17.34 -1.54
CA ARG A 683 12.81 -18.31 -2.62
C ARG A 683 11.32 -18.63 -2.69
N GLY A 684 10.61 -17.96 -3.61
CA GLY A 684 9.44 -18.50 -4.29
C GLY A 684 8.17 -18.83 -3.49
N SER A 685 8.00 -18.40 -2.24
CA SER A 685 6.76 -18.67 -1.49
C SER A 685 5.78 -17.49 -1.58
N LEU A 686 4.70 -17.69 -2.35
CA LEU A 686 3.57 -16.76 -2.52
C LEU A 686 2.64 -16.82 -1.29
N LYS A 687 2.95 -16.03 -0.25
CA LYS A 687 1.94 -15.45 0.64
C LYS A 687 2.31 -13.99 0.90
N THR A 688 1.31 -13.12 0.84
CA THR A 688 1.45 -11.67 0.77
C THR A 688 2.00 -11.09 2.08
N SER A 689 3.25 -10.63 2.06
CA SER A 689 3.85 -9.85 3.17
C SER A 689 3.13 -8.52 3.43
N TYR A 690 2.37 -8.07 2.43
CA TYR A 690 1.58 -6.84 2.43
C TYR A 690 0.27 -6.93 3.25
N SER A 691 0.12 -7.89 4.18
CA SER A 691 -1.17 -8.13 4.85
C SER A 691 -1.13 -8.13 6.39
N GLN A 692 -0.01 -7.77 7.03
CA GLN A 692 0.20 -8.13 8.46
C GLN A 692 0.71 -7.01 9.39
N LEU A 693 0.76 -5.74 8.95
CA LEU A 693 1.14 -4.60 9.79
C LEU A 693 -0.10 -3.80 10.28
N PRO A 694 -0.29 -3.59 11.59
CA PRO A 694 -1.41 -2.81 12.14
C PRO A 694 -1.52 -1.39 11.58
N GLU A 695 -0.38 -0.77 11.28
CA GLU A 695 -0.28 0.54 10.63
C GLU A 695 -0.91 0.54 9.23
N GLN A 696 -0.87 -0.62 8.55
CA GLN A 696 -1.41 -0.79 7.21
C GLN A 696 -2.92 -0.99 7.22
N ASP A 697 -3.46 -1.78 8.15
CA ASP A 697 -4.92 -1.94 8.30
C ASP A 697 -5.58 -0.59 8.63
N MET A 698 -4.92 0.21 9.47
CA MET A 698 -5.32 1.59 9.75
C MET A 698 -5.29 2.45 8.49
N PHE A 699 -4.22 2.38 7.70
CA PHE A 699 -4.14 3.11 6.43
C PHE A 699 -5.26 2.71 5.46
N LEU A 700 -5.55 1.41 5.29
CA LEU A 700 -6.60 0.94 4.38
C LEU A 700 -7.99 1.45 4.79
N GLN A 701 -8.29 1.46 6.10
CA GLN A 701 -9.53 2.05 6.62
C GLN A 701 -9.59 3.56 6.37
N HIS A 702 -8.50 4.27 6.66
CA HIS A 702 -8.39 5.71 6.45
C HIS A 702 -8.52 6.09 4.96
N PHE A 703 -7.82 5.37 4.08
CA PHE A 703 -7.88 5.52 2.63
C PHE A 703 -9.27 5.25 2.07
N SER A 704 -9.96 4.24 2.58
CA SER A 704 -11.34 3.96 2.19
C SER A 704 -12.26 5.14 2.45
N LEU A 705 -12.15 5.80 3.60
CA LEU A 705 -12.95 6.98 3.92
C LEU A 705 -12.57 8.17 3.03
N SER A 706 -11.26 8.44 2.89
CA SER A 706 -10.72 9.53 2.08
C SER A 706 -11.10 9.44 0.59
N SER A 707 -11.15 8.22 0.05
CA SER A 707 -11.45 7.94 -1.37
C SER A 707 -12.94 8.06 -1.72
N ILE A 708 -13.85 7.83 -0.76
CA ILE A 708 -15.31 7.85 -1.01
C ILE A 708 -15.88 9.27 -1.00
N GLY A 709 -15.31 10.19 -0.22
CA GLY A 709 -15.80 11.57 -0.13
C GLY A 709 -14.89 12.50 0.67
N GLN A 710 -15.08 13.80 0.49
CA GLN A 710 -14.34 14.87 1.18
C GLN A 710 -15.19 15.61 2.23
N GLU A 711 -16.42 15.15 2.45
CA GLU A 711 -17.30 15.72 3.46
C GLU A 711 -16.69 15.58 4.86
N PRO A 712 -16.70 16.65 5.69
CA PRO A 712 -16.18 16.58 7.04
C PRO A 712 -16.87 15.52 7.89
N ILE A 713 -16.08 14.64 8.51
CA ILE A 713 -16.53 13.61 9.44
C ILE A 713 -16.60 14.23 10.84
N LEU A 714 -17.75 14.14 11.51
CA LEU A 714 -17.88 14.60 12.89
C LEU A 714 -16.94 13.81 13.83
N TYR A 715 -16.22 14.52 14.70
CA TYR A 715 -15.27 13.94 15.65
C TYR A 715 -15.86 12.79 16.47
N ASP A 716 -17.10 12.93 16.94
CA ASP A 716 -17.80 11.93 17.75
C ASP A 716 -18.05 10.60 16.98
N HIS A 717 -17.97 10.61 15.65
CA HIS A 717 -18.16 9.41 14.82
C HIS A 717 -16.84 8.64 14.56
N LEU A 718 -15.67 9.25 14.81
CA LEU A 718 -14.37 8.64 14.52
C LEU A 718 -14.16 7.32 15.26
N GLY A 719 -14.55 7.23 16.54
CA GLY A 719 -14.42 6.00 17.31
C GLY A 719 -15.24 4.83 16.75
N THR A 720 -16.31 5.11 15.99
CA THR A 720 -17.09 4.07 15.31
C THR A 720 -16.44 3.67 13.98
N LEU A 721 -15.72 4.58 13.34
CA LEU A 721 -15.03 4.37 12.06
C LEU A 721 -13.65 3.73 12.23
N PHE A 722 -12.98 3.99 13.36
CA PHE A 722 -11.65 3.48 13.71
C PHE A 722 -11.66 2.80 15.09
N PRO A 723 -12.19 1.58 15.22
CA PRO A 723 -12.31 0.89 16.52
C PRO A 723 -10.98 0.58 17.20
N SER A 724 -9.90 0.53 16.43
CA SER A 724 -8.52 0.28 16.86
C SER A 724 -7.78 1.52 17.34
N ALA A 725 -8.29 2.73 17.04
CA ALA A 725 -7.78 3.94 17.68
C ALA A 725 -8.33 3.94 19.11
N GLU A 726 -7.45 4.02 20.12
CA GLU A 726 -7.80 4.20 21.53
C GLU A 726 -8.44 5.58 21.78
N LEU A 727 -9.52 5.90 21.06
CA LEU A 727 -10.34 7.07 21.29
C LEU A 727 -11.10 6.80 22.58
N ARG A 728 -10.65 7.48 23.65
CA ARG A 728 -11.26 7.48 24.97
C ARG A 728 -12.78 7.38 24.85
N ASN A 729 -13.34 6.38 25.53
CA ASN A 729 -14.77 6.22 25.73
C ASN A 729 -15.40 7.60 25.95
N PRO A 730 -16.39 8.02 25.14
CA PRO A 730 -17.06 9.28 25.38
C PRO A 730 -17.60 9.23 26.80
N VAL A 731 -17.13 10.15 27.64
CA VAL A 731 -17.65 10.37 29.00
C VAL A 731 -19.17 10.41 28.85
N ARG A 732 -19.87 9.42 29.39
CA ARG A 732 -21.34 9.39 29.37
C ARG A 732 -21.80 10.65 30.09
N SER A 733 -22.15 11.68 29.32
CA SER A 733 -22.82 12.85 29.86
C SER A 733 -24.18 12.38 30.39
N GLN A 734 -24.23 12.17 31.71
CA GLN A 734 -25.46 12.00 32.46
C GLN A 734 -26.21 13.34 32.46
N GLY A 735 -26.89 13.63 31.36
CA GLY A 735 -27.94 14.63 31.30
C GLY A 735 -29.29 13.96 31.07
N ASP A 736 -30.37 14.64 31.45
CA ASP A 736 -31.76 14.27 31.17
C ASP A 736 -32.02 14.24 29.66
N LYS A 737 -31.64 13.13 29.01
CA LYS A 737 -31.83 12.91 27.58
C LYS A 737 -33.17 12.22 27.34
N VAL A 738 -34.01 12.80 26.47
CA VAL A 738 -35.15 12.12 25.85
C VAL A 738 -34.61 11.03 24.93
N VAL A 739 -35.15 9.82 25.03
CA VAL A 739 -34.82 8.73 24.10
C VAL A 739 -35.87 8.72 23.00
N ILE A 740 -35.47 9.03 21.77
CA ILE A 740 -36.34 8.96 20.59
C ILE A 740 -36.07 7.65 19.85
N THR A 741 -37.12 6.88 19.61
CA THR A 741 -37.08 5.65 18.81
C THR A 741 -37.85 5.90 17.51
N ILE A 742 -37.17 5.86 16.37
CA ILE A 742 -37.77 6.10 15.06
C ILE A 742 -38.12 4.75 14.44
N ILE A 743 -39.39 4.56 14.06
CA ILE A 743 -39.84 3.41 13.27
C ILE A 743 -40.11 3.89 11.85
N THR A 744 -39.38 3.31 10.89
CA THR A 744 -39.51 3.62 9.47
C THR A 744 -39.70 2.35 8.66
N GLY A 745 -40.25 2.49 7.46
CA GLY A 745 -40.49 1.40 6.53
C GLY A 745 -41.26 1.88 5.30
N LEU A 746 -41.11 1.13 4.21
CA LEU A 746 -41.83 1.33 2.95
C LEU A 746 -43.34 1.05 3.15
N PRO A 747 -44.20 1.51 2.21
CA PRO A 747 -45.61 1.12 2.18
C PRO A 747 -45.74 -0.41 2.26
N GLY A 748 -46.62 -0.90 3.14
CA GLY A 748 -46.78 -2.34 3.39
C GLY A 748 -45.86 -2.95 4.46
N SER A 749 -44.89 -2.20 5.01
CA SER A 749 -43.97 -2.68 6.07
C SER A 749 -44.63 -3.02 7.42
N HIS A 750 -45.93 -2.76 7.58
CA HIS A 750 -46.67 -2.94 8.83
C HIS A 750 -46.07 -2.17 10.04
N LYS A 751 -45.33 -1.09 9.82
CA LYS A 751 -44.70 -0.27 10.88
C LYS A 751 -45.65 0.20 11.99
N LYS A 752 -46.92 0.43 11.66
CA LYS A 752 -47.98 0.76 12.64
C LYS A 752 -48.23 -0.38 13.62
N ARG A 753 -48.34 -1.63 13.14
CA ARG A 753 -48.51 -2.82 13.99
C ARG A 753 -47.32 -3.02 14.92
N LEU A 754 -46.10 -2.76 14.43
CA LEU A 754 -44.89 -2.81 15.27
C LEU A 754 -44.92 -1.73 16.35
N CYS A 755 -45.33 -0.50 16.02
CA CYS A 755 -45.51 0.58 16.98
C CYS A 755 -46.50 0.20 18.07
N ASP A 756 -47.69 -0.27 17.69
CA ASP A 756 -48.74 -0.71 18.63
C ASP A 756 -48.25 -1.83 19.55
N PHE A 757 -47.55 -2.82 18.99
CA PHE A 757 -46.94 -3.90 19.74
C PHE A 757 -45.92 -3.38 20.77
N LEU A 758 -45.02 -2.48 20.38
CA LEU A 758 -44.00 -1.91 21.27
C LEU A 758 -44.63 -1.09 22.41
N VAL A 759 -45.69 -0.33 22.11
CA VAL A 759 -46.47 0.42 23.12
C VAL A 759 -47.18 -0.55 24.07
N GLN A 760 -47.79 -1.62 23.55
CA GLN A 760 -48.46 -2.63 24.37
C GLN A 760 -47.50 -3.39 25.28
N LEU A 761 -46.34 -3.80 24.77
CA LEU A 761 -45.35 -4.58 25.51
C LEU A 761 -44.69 -3.79 26.64
N ASN A 762 -44.61 -2.46 26.52
CA ASN A 762 -43.97 -1.59 27.51
C ASN A 762 -44.94 -0.88 28.47
N LYS A 763 -46.23 -1.30 28.50
CA LYS A 763 -47.23 -0.71 29.41
C LYS A 763 -46.80 -0.72 30.89
N GLU A 764 -46.01 -1.70 31.30
CA GLU A 764 -45.56 -1.88 32.69
C GLU A 764 -44.25 -1.15 33.03
N CYS A 765 -43.45 -0.75 32.02
CA CYS A 765 -42.10 -0.19 32.19
C CYS A 765 -42.01 1.33 31.97
N GLY A 766 -43.15 2.02 31.82
CA GLY A 766 -43.26 3.47 31.64
C GLY A 766 -44.02 3.88 30.39
N ARG A 767 -44.57 5.11 30.37
CA ARG A 767 -45.42 5.60 29.28
C ARG A 767 -44.60 6.01 28.06
N TRP A 768 -44.62 5.19 27.01
CA TRP A 768 -44.06 5.56 25.71
C TRP A 768 -45.09 6.43 24.98
N VAL A 769 -44.66 7.60 24.51
CA VAL A 769 -45.52 8.51 23.74
C VAL A 769 -45.24 8.30 22.26
N VAL A 770 -46.27 8.36 21.42
CA VAL A 770 -46.15 8.19 19.97
C VAL A 770 -46.39 9.54 19.28
N TYR A 771 -45.48 9.92 18.40
CA TYR A 771 -45.63 10.99 17.44
C TYR A 771 -46.03 10.39 16.09
N GLU A 772 -47.23 10.76 15.64
CA GLU A 772 -47.70 10.51 14.28
C GLU A 772 -47.73 11.85 13.53
N PRO A 773 -47.14 11.96 12.33
CA PRO A 773 -47.36 13.09 11.44
C PRO A 773 -48.87 13.25 11.16
N ALA A 774 -49.35 14.50 11.08
CA ALA A 774 -50.77 14.77 10.89
C ALA A 774 -51.33 14.07 9.63
N PRO A 775 -52.57 13.52 9.69
CA PRO A 775 -53.16 12.78 8.58
C PRO A 775 -53.40 13.65 7.32
N ASP A 776 -53.45 14.97 7.48
CA ASP A 776 -53.81 15.92 6.42
C ASP A 776 -52.61 16.55 5.69
N SER A 777 -51.37 16.22 6.06
CA SER A 777 -50.18 16.68 5.33
C SER A 777 -49.66 15.58 4.42
N CYS A 778 -49.91 15.71 3.12
CA CYS A 778 -49.29 14.86 2.10
C CYS A 778 -47.76 14.75 2.33
N ASP A 779 -47.29 13.51 2.48
CA ASP A 779 -45.95 12.97 2.22
C ASP A 779 -44.69 13.68 2.77
N SER A 780 -44.81 14.75 3.56
CA SER A 780 -43.65 15.57 3.96
C SER A 780 -43.48 15.67 5.47
N PHE A 781 -42.27 15.36 5.93
CA PHE A 781 -41.84 15.53 7.31
C PHE A 781 -41.73 17.04 7.64
N SER A 782 -42.46 17.50 8.66
CA SER A 782 -42.35 18.88 9.17
C SER A 782 -41.42 18.95 10.39
N ALA A 783 -40.21 19.46 10.18
CA ALA A 783 -39.23 19.66 11.26
C ALA A 783 -39.73 20.64 12.32
N SER A 784 -40.48 21.68 11.92
CA SER A 784 -41.05 22.67 12.83
C SER A 784 -42.14 22.07 13.72
N HIS A 785 -43.01 21.22 13.18
CA HIS A 785 -44.04 20.52 13.95
C HIS A 785 -43.43 19.53 14.94
N LEU A 786 -42.42 18.75 14.51
CA LEU A 786 -41.70 17.86 15.42
C LEU A 786 -41.02 18.65 16.55
N GLN A 787 -40.40 19.78 16.26
CA GLN A 787 -39.75 20.62 17.27
C GLN A 787 -40.76 21.18 18.30
N GLN A 788 -41.93 21.65 17.84
CA GLN A 788 -43.01 22.11 18.72
C GLN A 788 -43.53 20.97 19.61
N TYR A 789 -43.73 19.79 19.03
CA TYR A 789 -44.16 18.60 19.75
C TYR A 789 -43.14 18.19 20.81
N LEU A 790 -41.85 18.13 20.46
CA LEU A 790 -40.76 17.80 21.38
C LEU A 790 -40.64 18.80 22.53
N SER A 791 -40.81 20.10 22.24
CA SER A 791 -40.77 21.17 23.25
C SER A 791 -41.93 21.02 24.25
N SER A 792 -43.15 20.77 23.73
CA SER A 792 -44.34 20.53 24.56
C SER A 792 -44.22 19.24 25.38
N PHE A 793 -43.67 18.19 24.77
CA PHE A 793 -43.43 16.90 25.42
C PHE A 793 -42.44 17.04 26.59
N LEU A 794 -41.35 17.81 26.41
CA LEU A 794 -40.38 18.10 27.47
C LEU A 794 -40.98 18.91 28.64
N GLU A 795 -41.82 19.90 28.35
CA GLU A 795 -42.51 20.71 29.36
C GLU A 795 -43.47 19.86 30.21
N SER A 796 -44.13 18.87 29.59
CA SER A 796 -45.10 17.99 30.25
C SER A 796 -44.51 16.93 31.18
N GLN A 797 -43.18 16.71 31.17
CA GLN A 797 -42.51 15.59 31.84
C GLN A 797 -41.77 15.96 33.14
N ARG A 798 -42.10 17.10 33.78
CA ARG A 798 -41.48 17.55 35.06
C ARG A 798 -41.98 16.78 36.31
N GLY A 799 -41.99 15.45 36.27
CA GLY A 799 -42.32 14.58 37.41
C GLY A 799 -41.17 13.60 37.74
N PRO A 800 -41.02 13.16 39.00
CA PRO A 800 -39.94 12.26 39.41
C PRO A 800 -40.27 10.82 38.98
N GLY A 801 -39.91 10.43 37.76
CA GLY A 801 -40.08 9.05 37.32
C GLY A 801 -39.71 8.77 35.86
N GLY A 802 -38.52 8.21 35.63
CA GLY A 802 -38.11 7.59 34.36
C GLY A 802 -37.62 8.54 33.26
N LYS A 803 -36.74 8.05 32.38
CA LYS A 803 -36.30 8.82 31.20
C LYS A 803 -37.44 8.89 30.19
N PRO A 804 -37.86 10.08 29.72
CA PRO A 804 -38.95 10.22 28.75
C PRO A 804 -38.58 9.54 27.43
N ARG A 805 -39.51 8.71 26.91
CA ARG A 805 -39.35 7.97 25.64
C ARG A 805 -40.41 8.37 24.62
N LEU A 806 -39.96 8.71 23.42
CA LEU A 806 -40.81 9.07 22.28
C LEU A 806 -40.61 8.08 21.13
N LEU A 807 -41.70 7.53 20.62
CA LEU A 807 -41.75 6.80 19.36
C LEU A 807 -42.13 7.77 18.23
N VAL A 808 -41.35 7.80 17.15
CA VAL A 808 -41.64 8.61 15.96
C VAL A 808 -41.90 7.68 14.79
N LEU A 809 -43.09 7.78 14.19
CA LEU A 809 -43.42 7.09 12.96
C LEU A 809 -43.09 7.99 11.77
N SER A 810 -42.26 7.51 10.84
CA SER A 810 -42.01 8.24 9.59
C SER A 810 -43.26 8.19 8.68
N PRO A 811 -43.49 9.20 7.82
CA PRO A 811 -44.50 9.12 6.75
C PRO A 811 -44.27 7.90 5.84
N GLY A 812 -45.33 7.33 5.27
CA GLY A 812 -45.27 6.22 4.31
C GLY A 812 -46.06 4.97 4.67
#